data_AF-A0A9D8NDI1-F1
#
_entry.id   AF-A0A9D8NDI1-F1
#
_cell.length_a   1.000
_cell.length_b   1.000
_cell.length_c   1.000
_cell.angle_alpha   90.00
_cell.angle_beta   90.00
_cell.angle_gamma   90.00
#
_symmetry.space_group_name_H-M   'P 1'
#
loop_
_entity.id
_entity.type
_entity.pdbx_description
1 polymer ?
#
loop_
_entity_poly.entity_id
_entity_poly.type
_entity_poly.pdbx_seq_one_letter_code
_entity_poly.pdbx_strand_id
1 'polypeptide(L)'
;MKRITHMMVRAAALLPLAWTVACVSASPDRIPGTGSDGSGMVETMMAISLKTSSGRPGTKMQDSVTQASATTDYTVFRGIEQLVIIPFATRGPVSASDPRLGRNLELPHTGIAPSFGTDASDGTLPGLVLNNNSHLYRSVYVKSGTSSVLAYGKAIDDQSVAATPLDSVDFKRRNGVLLAHGTMSAQSPADISFTLEPFISSAQQVSLDNDKQQILTYLNNIAAASVSVSGRTIRWGSQTTWTYTWSNSGSYNNHQTLVNAFATLTGSGLPFSGSTNAIEQMLTDVYNSLYSIANSTSASSSYSLSYYPGSSGNTQSTYYYVYQLARDIRNRIANSTYVNTSGSGNNVTISFNSSHSGFPSSYGVPEGAVALEWNGSEFAEVSAASSTLAPIDAFCYPPSLWYWTNSTVKTSKDNSVTEEYTSSNATWGDILSNYVSGSTVLPGVLSTAIKEPLQYGVAQLRLRFNFASSAGGTNYLLDSHNEIVYVNNSNFPFTGIIIGEQRDLNFNFTPASGNNYVYDSDVYDNGTPKAWIASSDAGLSFKPVHTLVVQTDAHENVHYALEFRNDSGSPFYGVNGCVVAPGSRFYLTGILSVTDAVNNSGEPIASVFVQDRVTEVIVTVNGLAKAYNTIPELRDPQLEIGVQTEMKWVGSTPANLPMY
;
A
#
# COMPACT_ATOMS: atom_id res chain seq x y z
N MET A 1 28.67 -101.54 -26.87
CA MET A 1 27.45 -101.09 -26.16
C MET A 1 27.67 -99.68 -25.66
N LYS A 2 26.68 -98.82 -25.97
CA LYS A 2 26.41 -97.45 -25.46
C LYS A 2 27.59 -96.45 -25.48
N ARG A 3 27.72 -95.67 -26.56
CA ARG A 3 27.01 -94.40 -26.90
C ARG A 3 27.72 -93.20 -26.25
N ILE A 4 28.54 -92.47 -27.02
CA ILE A 4 28.20 -91.25 -27.81
C ILE A 4 28.35 -90.01 -26.90
N THR A 5 29.09 -88.93 -27.15
CA THR A 5 29.87 -88.41 -28.31
C THR A 5 30.62 -87.16 -27.81
N HIS A 6 31.96 -87.15 -27.89
CA HIS A 6 32.82 -86.24 -28.69
C HIS A 6 32.67 -84.72 -28.43
N MET A 7 33.72 -84.08 -27.88
CA MET A 7 34.80 -83.34 -28.57
C MET A 7 34.39 -81.88 -28.85
N MET A 8 35.21 -80.84 -28.79
CA MET A 8 36.66 -80.61 -28.73
C MET A 8 36.82 -79.16 -28.19
N VAL A 9 37.61 -78.86 -27.15
CA VAL A 9 39.05 -78.48 -27.17
C VAL A 9 39.37 -77.24 -28.05
N ARG A 10 39.54 -76.05 -27.44
CA ARG A 10 40.82 -75.28 -27.24
C ARG A 10 40.65 -73.75 -27.13
N ALA A 11 41.36 -73.20 -26.14
CA ALA A 11 42.10 -71.94 -26.11
C ALA A 11 41.37 -70.57 -26.04
N ALA A 12 41.34 -70.06 -24.80
CA ALA A 12 41.60 -68.69 -24.31
C ALA A 12 41.51 -67.48 -25.27
N ALA A 13 40.62 -66.54 -24.92
CA ALA A 13 40.78 -65.10 -25.15
C ALA A 13 40.01 -64.29 -24.09
N LEU A 14 40.61 -63.17 -23.69
CA LEU A 14 40.11 -62.14 -22.76
C LEU A 14 38.67 -61.68 -23.08
N LEU A 15 37.89 -61.38 -22.02
CA LEU A 15 36.63 -60.63 -22.11
C LEU A 15 36.68 -59.42 -21.16
N PRO A 16 36.45 -58.19 -21.65
CA PRO A 16 36.22 -57.01 -20.81
C PRO A 16 34.76 -56.96 -20.32
N LEU A 17 34.59 -56.39 -19.12
CA LEU A 17 33.33 -56.12 -18.44
C LEU A 17 32.41 -55.22 -19.28
N ALA A 18 31.23 -55.74 -19.66
CA ALA A 18 30.14 -54.94 -20.18
C ALA A 18 29.37 -54.32 -18.99
N TRP A 19 29.43 -52.99 -18.88
CA TRP A 19 28.51 -52.22 -18.06
C TRP A 19 27.23 -52.02 -18.88
N THR A 20 26.15 -52.65 -18.46
CA THR A 20 24.82 -52.43 -19.02
C THR A 20 24.34 -51.03 -18.63
N VAL A 21 24.09 -50.17 -19.63
CA VAL A 21 23.31 -48.95 -19.46
C VAL A 21 21.88 -49.38 -19.16
N ALA A 22 21.40 -49.17 -17.93
CA ALA A 22 20.00 -49.35 -17.60
C ALA A 22 19.19 -48.27 -18.33
N CYS A 23 18.35 -48.67 -19.30
CA CYS A 23 17.27 -47.81 -19.73
C CYS A 23 16.32 -47.64 -18.53
N VAL A 24 16.01 -46.42 -18.14
CA VAL A 24 14.86 -46.18 -17.27
C VAL A 24 13.63 -46.52 -18.12
N SER A 25 13.10 -47.72 -17.92
CA SER A 25 11.84 -48.14 -18.51
C SER A 25 10.74 -47.27 -17.93
N ALA A 26 10.06 -46.51 -18.78
CA ALA A 26 8.84 -45.81 -18.43
C ALA A 26 7.80 -46.82 -17.90
N SER A 27 7.49 -46.75 -16.60
CA SER A 27 6.29 -47.36 -16.05
C SER A 27 5.09 -46.52 -16.51
N PRO A 28 4.05 -47.11 -17.13
CA PRO A 28 2.87 -46.36 -17.61
C PRO A 28 1.98 -45.76 -16.51
N ASP A 29 2.23 -46.08 -15.25
CA ASP A 29 1.29 -45.82 -14.13
C ASP A 29 1.48 -44.48 -13.40
N ARG A 30 2.22 -43.52 -13.97
CA ARG A 30 2.51 -42.25 -13.28
C ARG A 30 2.28 -40.97 -14.07
N ILE A 31 1.41 -41.02 -15.11
CA ILE A 31 0.86 -39.81 -15.71
C ILE A 31 -0.34 -39.36 -14.85
N PRO A 32 -0.31 -38.20 -14.17
CA PRO A 32 -1.49 -37.69 -13.47
C PRO A 32 -2.55 -37.30 -14.51
N GLY A 33 -3.62 -38.10 -14.60
CA GLY A 33 -4.81 -37.84 -15.39
C GLY A 33 -4.79 -38.46 -16.79
N THR A 34 -5.42 -39.63 -16.92
CA THR A 34 -5.83 -40.23 -18.19
C THR A 34 -7.03 -39.49 -18.79
N GLY A 35 -6.83 -38.22 -19.12
CA GLY A 35 -7.57 -37.55 -20.20
C GLY A 35 -6.78 -37.68 -21.50
N SER A 36 -7.43 -37.46 -22.65
CA SER A 36 -6.87 -37.55 -24.02
C SER A 36 -5.58 -36.75 -24.31
N ASP A 37 -5.03 -36.04 -23.33
CA ASP A 37 -3.96 -35.04 -23.46
C ASP A 37 -2.57 -35.54 -23.03
N GLY A 38 -2.45 -36.78 -22.55
CA GLY A 38 -1.15 -37.42 -22.22
C GLY A 38 -0.24 -37.67 -23.43
N SER A 39 -0.77 -37.51 -24.65
CA SER A 39 -0.01 -37.59 -25.90
C SER A 39 1.03 -36.47 -25.99
N GLY A 40 2.31 -36.81 -25.97
CA GLY A 40 3.40 -35.87 -26.20
C GLY A 40 3.88 -35.09 -24.98
N MET A 41 3.68 -35.57 -23.76
CA MET A 41 4.43 -35.07 -22.59
C MET A 41 5.83 -35.73 -22.56
N VAL A 42 6.83 -34.97 -22.13
CA VAL A 42 8.22 -35.42 -21.94
C VAL A 42 8.55 -35.28 -20.46
N GLU A 43 8.88 -36.39 -19.81
CA GLU A 43 9.48 -36.35 -18.48
C GLU A 43 10.90 -35.81 -18.60
N THR A 44 11.19 -34.75 -17.87
CA THR A 44 12.49 -34.05 -17.87
C THR A 44 12.76 -33.54 -16.46
N MET A 45 14.00 -33.20 -16.16
CA MET A 45 14.30 -32.29 -15.05
C MET A 45 14.02 -30.85 -15.49
N MET A 46 13.73 -29.95 -14.55
CA MET A 46 13.55 -28.53 -14.80
C MET A 46 14.40 -27.65 -13.89
N ALA A 47 15.21 -26.85 -14.55
CA ALA A 47 16.19 -25.97 -13.99
C ALA A 47 15.67 -24.52 -14.01
N ILE A 48 15.67 -23.89 -12.84
CA ILE A 48 15.13 -22.55 -12.62
C ILE A 48 16.13 -21.77 -11.77
N SER A 49 16.17 -20.46 -11.95
CA SER A 49 17.00 -19.57 -11.15
C SER A 49 16.26 -18.28 -10.83
N LEU A 50 16.59 -17.69 -9.69
CA LEU A 50 16.27 -16.30 -9.40
C LEU A 50 17.42 -15.40 -9.81
N LYS A 51 17.05 -14.29 -10.44
CA LYS A 51 17.99 -13.26 -10.84
C LYS A 51 18.60 -12.64 -9.59
N THR A 52 19.91 -12.68 -9.47
CA THR A 52 20.61 -12.06 -8.33
C THR A 52 21.49 -10.90 -8.74
N SER A 53 21.93 -10.14 -7.74
CA SER A 53 22.85 -9.00 -7.87
C SER A 53 24.33 -9.42 -7.78
N SER A 54 24.67 -10.70 -7.83
CA SER A 54 26.04 -11.17 -7.59
C SER A 54 27.00 -10.58 -8.65
N GLY A 55 27.88 -9.68 -8.21
CA GLY A 55 29.00 -9.13 -8.99
C GLY A 55 28.94 -7.63 -9.31
N ARG A 56 27.78 -6.97 -9.13
CA ARG A 56 27.65 -5.50 -9.21
C ARG A 56 26.54 -5.05 -8.23
N PRO A 57 26.79 -4.14 -7.28
CA PRO A 57 25.72 -3.45 -6.57
C PRO A 57 24.84 -2.77 -7.62
N GLY A 58 23.70 -3.37 -7.92
CA GLY A 58 22.79 -2.96 -8.98
C GLY A 58 21.53 -2.39 -8.36
N THR A 59 20.81 -1.57 -9.10
CA THR A 59 19.52 -0.94 -8.74
C THR A 59 18.37 -1.91 -8.43
N LYS A 60 18.68 -3.20 -8.21
CA LYS A 60 17.70 -4.28 -8.11
C LYS A 60 17.13 -4.43 -6.70
N MET A 61 15.94 -4.99 -6.63
CA MET A 61 15.35 -5.44 -5.36
C MET A 61 16.08 -6.69 -4.84
N GLN A 62 16.20 -6.82 -3.52
CA GLN A 62 16.80 -7.98 -2.84
C GLN A 62 15.80 -8.64 -1.89
N ASP A 63 16.22 -9.72 -1.21
CA ASP A 63 15.49 -10.33 -0.09
C ASP A 63 15.02 -9.31 0.93
N SER A 64 15.86 -8.33 1.19
CA SER A 64 15.82 -7.43 2.33
C SER A 64 14.93 -6.20 2.19
N VAL A 65 13.97 -6.27 1.28
CA VAL A 65 13.28 -5.07 0.85
C VAL A 65 11.83 -5.33 0.41
N THR A 66 11.24 -6.42 0.88
CA THR A 66 9.83 -6.74 0.61
C THR A 66 9.00 -6.25 1.79
N GLN A 67 7.83 -5.67 1.52
CA GLN A 67 6.99 -5.00 2.51
C GLN A 67 6.85 -5.84 3.79
N ALA A 68 7.30 -5.27 4.91
CA ALA A 68 7.26 -5.76 6.29
C ALA A 68 7.76 -7.21 6.55
N SER A 69 8.77 -7.32 7.41
CA SER A 69 9.08 -8.56 8.16
C SER A 69 8.45 -8.45 9.56
N ALA A 70 8.01 -9.57 10.14
CA ALA A 70 7.55 -9.63 11.54
C ALA A 70 8.69 -9.40 12.56
N THR A 71 9.94 -9.41 12.09
CA THR A 71 11.13 -9.06 12.88
C THR A 71 11.59 -7.63 12.55
N THR A 72 12.29 -6.99 13.49
CA THR A 72 12.88 -5.65 13.32
C THR A 72 13.89 -5.55 12.18
N ASP A 73 14.27 -6.71 11.61
CA ASP A 73 15.12 -6.85 10.45
C ASP A 73 14.24 -7.07 9.21
N TYR A 74 14.10 -5.99 8.43
CA TYR A 74 13.41 -5.96 7.14
C TYR A 74 14.10 -6.81 6.06
N THR A 75 14.98 -7.74 6.46
CA THR A 75 16.02 -8.34 5.61
C THR A 75 15.70 -9.73 5.05
N VAL A 76 14.44 -10.19 5.11
CA VAL A 76 14.11 -11.62 4.92
C VAL A 76 13.45 -11.90 3.56
N PHE A 77 14.03 -12.85 2.83
CA PHE A 77 13.44 -13.43 1.62
C PHE A 77 12.10 -14.13 1.94
N ARG A 78 11.02 -13.79 1.25
CA ARG A 78 9.66 -14.30 1.51
C ARG A 78 9.29 -15.58 0.74
N GLY A 79 10.27 -16.31 0.22
CA GLY A 79 10.01 -17.55 -0.52
C GLY A 79 9.36 -17.34 -1.89
N ILE A 80 9.24 -18.44 -2.66
CA ILE A 80 8.40 -18.50 -3.87
C ILE A 80 7.40 -19.63 -3.73
N GLU A 81 6.13 -19.28 -3.71
CA GLU A 81 5.04 -20.21 -3.67
C GLU A 81 4.24 -20.19 -4.97
N GLN A 82 3.51 -21.28 -5.19
CA GLN A 82 2.56 -21.42 -6.31
C GLN A 82 3.22 -21.10 -7.66
N LEU A 83 4.42 -21.68 -7.90
CA LEU A 83 5.14 -21.46 -9.15
C LEU A 83 4.41 -22.16 -10.30
N VAL A 84 3.77 -21.36 -11.15
CA VAL A 84 3.06 -21.79 -12.35
C VAL A 84 3.91 -21.49 -13.57
N ILE A 85 4.09 -22.47 -14.43
CA ILE A 85 4.82 -22.37 -15.69
C ILE A 85 3.89 -22.69 -16.86
N ILE A 86 3.77 -21.76 -17.77
CA ILE A 86 2.87 -21.82 -18.92
C ILE A 86 3.73 -22.12 -20.17
N PRO A 87 3.58 -23.28 -20.84
CA PRO A 87 4.41 -23.63 -21.99
C PRO A 87 3.93 -22.99 -23.29
N PHE A 88 4.86 -22.67 -24.19
CA PHE A 88 4.59 -22.14 -25.53
C PHE A 88 5.51 -22.78 -26.58
N ALA A 89 4.99 -22.93 -27.81
CA ALA A 89 5.77 -23.40 -28.96
C ALA A 89 6.63 -22.29 -29.61
N THR A 90 6.43 -21.03 -29.21
CA THR A 90 7.14 -19.87 -29.74
C THR A 90 8.63 -19.98 -29.50
N ARG A 91 9.45 -19.70 -30.53
CA ARG A 91 10.92 -19.78 -30.49
C ARG A 91 11.57 -18.43 -30.19
N GLY A 92 11.06 -17.75 -29.17
CA GLY A 92 11.45 -16.40 -28.75
C GLY A 92 10.61 -15.95 -27.54
N PRO A 93 10.72 -14.69 -27.11
CA PRO A 93 9.85 -14.15 -26.07
C PRO A 93 8.38 -14.35 -26.44
N VAL A 94 7.60 -14.80 -25.46
CA VAL A 94 6.16 -15.05 -25.61
C VAL A 94 5.45 -13.72 -25.83
N SER A 95 4.61 -13.65 -26.88
CA SER A 95 3.79 -12.49 -27.22
C SER A 95 2.38 -12.62 -26.64
N ALA A 96 1.64 -11.49 -26.56
CA ALA A 96 0.27 -11.47 -26.04
C ALA A 96 -0.69 -12.43 -26.78
N SER A 97 -0.44 -12.66 -28.08
CA SER A 97 -1.29 -13.51 -28.93
C SER A 97 -0.85 -14.97 -29.02
N ASP A 98 0.27 -15.34 -28.38
CA ASP A 98 0.80 -16.69 -28.52
C ASP A 98 -0.14 -17.71 -27.86
N PRO A 99 -0.55 -18.77 -28.59
CA PRO A 99 -1.42 -19.78 -28.01
C PRO A 99 -0.65 -20.61 -26.98
N ARG A 100 -1.27 -20.83 -25.83
CA ARG A 100 -0.75 -21.74 -24.81
C ARG A 100 -0.54 -23.14 -25.40
N LEU A 101 0.60 -23.75 -25.10
CA LEU A 101 0.92 -25.12 -25.50
C LEU A 101 0.59 -26.10 -24.38
N GLY A 102 -0.62 -26.62 -24.38
CA GLY A 102 -1.05 -27.63 -23.42
C GLY A 102 -1.33 -27.07 -22.02
N ARG A 103 -1.22 -27.91 -20.99
CA ARG A 103 -1.50 -27.55 -19.61
C ARG A 103 -0.32 -26.84 -18.95
N ASN A 104 -0.62 -26.00 -17.97
CA ASN A 104 0.38 -25.41 -17.09
C ASN A 104 1.11 -26.49 -16.28
N LEU A 105 2.36 -26.22 -15.97
CA LEU A 105 3.12 -26.96 -14.97
C LEU A 105 3.00 -26.20 -13.66
N GLU A 106 2.60 -26.91 -12.61
CA GLU A 106 2.61 -26.42 -11.24
C GLU A 106 3.77 -27.11 -10.53
N LEU A 107 4.74 -26.33 -10.06
CA LEU A 107 5.88 -26.85 -9.32
C LEU A 107 5.59 -26.81 -7.82
N PRO A 108 6.00 -27.85 -7.07
CA PRO A 108 5.78 -27.91 -5.63
C PRO A 108 6.48 -26.73 -4.92
N HIS A 109 5.90 -26.34 -3.80
CA HIS A 109 6.32 -25.22 -2.96
C HIS A 109 7.81 -25.27 -2.58
N THR A 110 8.50 -24.14 -2.64
CA THR A 110 9.82 -23.94 -2.02
C THR A 110 9.57 -23.25 -0.68
N GLY A 111 9.57 -24.02 0.42
CA GLY A 111 9.33 -23.48 1.77
C GLY A 111 8.89 -24.53 2.81
N ILE A 112 8.17 -25.58 2.40
CA ILE A 112 7.83 -26.75 3.23
C ILE A 112 8.31 -28.02 2.51
N ALA A 113 8.66 -29.09 3.22
CA ALA A 113 8.88 -30.38 2.58
C ALA A 113 7.57 -31.01 2.08
N PRO A 114 7.35 -31.24 0.77
CA PRO A 114 6.15 -31.92 0.34
C PRO A 114 6.27 -33.33 0.86
N SER A 115 5.20 -33.81 1.49
CA SER A 115 5.08 -35.18 1.95
C SER A 115 4.99 -36.13 0.74
N PHE A 116 6.10 -36.37 0.06
CA PHE A 116 6.26 -37.38 -0.98
C PHE A 116 7.40 -38.33 -0.61
N GLY A 117 7.15 -39.25 0.32
CA GLY A 117 8.04 -40.39 0.58
C GLY A 117 9.34 -40.01 1.31
N THR A 118 9.46 -40.52 2.52
CA THR A 118 10.62 -40.39 3.38
C THR A 118 11.86 -41.02 2.76
N ASP A 119 12.76 -40.22 2.21
CA ASP A 119 14.17 -40.58 2.00
C ASP A 119 15.12 -39.36 2.11
N ALA A 120 14.70 -38.32 2.83
CA ALA A 120 15.52 -37.14 3.08
C ALA A 120 16.07 -37.15 4.51
N SER A 121 17.31 -37.64 4.66
CA SER A 121 18.11 -37.40 5.88
C SER A 121 18.72 -35.98 5.92
N ASP A 122 18.38 -35.11 4.97
CA ASP A 122 18.95 -33.75 4.81
C ASP A 122 17.89 -32.64 4.63
N GLY A 123 16.62 -32.90 4.94
CA GLY A 123 15.56 -31.88 4.89
C GLY A 123 15.20 -31.33 3.49
N THR A 124 15.84 -31.79 2.41
CA THR A 124 15.53 -31.42 1.02
C THR A 124 14.33 -32.20 0.49
N LEU A 125 13.48 -31.56 -0.33
CA LEU A 125 12.35 -32.24 -0.98
C LEU A 125 12.86 -33.40 -1.84
N PRO A 126 12.24 -34.59 -1.80
CA PRO A 126 12.59 -35.67 -2.71
C PRO A 126 12.38 -35.20 -4.15
N GLY A 127 13.48 -34.96 -4.87
CA GLY A 127 13.44 -34.46 -6.24
C GLY A 127 13.94 -33.03 -6.45
N LEU A 128 14.32 -32.27 -5.41
CA LEU A 128 14.86 -30.91 -5.54
C LEU A 128 16.36 -30.89 -5.26
N VAL A 129 17.17 -30.25 -6.11
CA VAL A 129 18.58 -29.94 -5.85
C VAL A 129 18.78 -28.43 -5.85
N LEU A 130 19.54 -27.92 -4.88
CA LEU A 130 19.77 -26.49 -4.64
C LEU A 130 21.21 -26.10 -4.95
N ASN A 131 21.41 -25.00 -5.68
CA ASN A 131 22.70 -24.33 -5.83
C ASN A 131 22.51 -22.80 -5.76
N ASN A 132 22.88 -22.19 -4.64
CA ASN A 132 22.69 -20.76 -4.38
C ASN A 132 21.22 -20.34 -4.63
N ASN A 133 20.98 -19.59 -5.71
CA ASN A 133 19.68 -19.05 -6.09
C ASN A 133 19.06 -19.84 -7.26
N SER A 134 19.48 -21.09 -7.47
CA SER A 134 19.04 -21.95 -8.57
C SER A 134 18.56 -23.31 -8.09
N HIS A 135 17.46 -23.77 -8.67
CA HIS A 135 16.71 -24.96 -8.29
C HIS A 135 16.63 -25.92 -9.46
N LEU A 136 16.77 -27.22 -9.18
CA LEU A 136 16.54 -28.29 -10.14
C LEU A 136 15.42 -29.22 -9.64
N TYR A 137 14.27 -29.16 -10.30
CA TYR A 137 13.14 -30.06 -10.07
C TYR A 137 13.32 -31.33 -10.89
N ARG A 138 13.26 -32.50 -10.26
CA ARG A 138 13.34 -33.80 -10.93
C ARG A 138 11.94 -34.30 -11.31
N SER A 139 11.85 -35.04 -12.40
CA SER A 139 10.63 -35.71 -12.87
C SER A 139 9.42 -34.78 -13.03
N VAL A 140 9.61 -33.72 -13.83
CA VAL A 140 8.52 -32.85 -14.28
C VAL A 140 8.10 -33.19 -15.71
N TYR A 141 6.80 -33.09 -15.98
CA TYR A 141 6.22 -33.42 -17.28
C TYR A 141 5.97 -32.15 -18.08
N VAL A 142 6.78 -31.94 -19.11
CA VAL A 142 6.68 -30.77 -20.00
C VAL A 142 6.12 -31.19 -21.36
N LYS A 143 5.20 -30.41 -21.93
CA LYS A 143 4.66 -30.67 -23.26
C LYS A 143 5.77 -30.62 -24.33
N SER A 144 5.87 -31.66 -25.15
CA SER A 144 6.77 -31.68 -26.29
C SER A 144 6.42 -30.56 -27.27
N GLY A 145 7.45 -29.90 -27.79
CA GLY A 145 7.34 -28.68 -28.59
C GLY A 145 7.49 -27.40 -27.79
N THR A 146 7.60 -27.46 -26.45
CA THR A 146 7.84 -26.26 -25.62
C THR A 146 9.20 -25.65 -25.97
N SER A 147 9.19 -24.42 -26.47
CA SER A 147 10.38 -23.64 -26.82
C SER A 147 10.53 -22.39 -25.92
N SER A 148 9.43 -21.93 -25.34
CA SER A 148 9.39 -20.81 -24.40
C SER A 148 8.36 -21.03 -23.31
N VAL A 149 8.49 -20.28 -22.22
CA VAL A 149 7.62 -20.32 -21.06
C VAL A 149 7.35 -18.92 -20.51
N LEU A 150 6.17 -18.75 -19.93
CA LEU A 150 5.92 -17.74 -18.91
C LEU A 150 5.95 -18.45 -17.56
N ALA A 151 6.62 -17.89 -16.55
CA ALA A 151 6.54 -18.40 -15.19
C ALA A 151 6.08 -17.30 -14.24
N TYR A 152 5.26 -17.68 -13.26
CA TYR A 152 4.72 -16.80 -12.22
C TYR A 152 4.80 -17.49 -10.87
N GLY A 153 5.28 -16.79 -9.85
CA GLY A 153 5.25 -17.26 -8.46
C GLY A 153 4.91 -16.11 -7.52
N LYS A 154 4.33 -16.43 -6.37
CA LYS A 154 3.93 -15.44 -5.35
C LYS A 154 4.81 -15.59 -4.13
N ALA A 155 5.17 -14.48 -3.48
CA ALA A 155 5.80 -14.56 -2.17
C ALA A 155 4.72 -14.60 -1.07
N ILE A 156 4.75 -15.60 -0.21
CA ILE A 156 3.83 -15.72 0.93
C ILE A 156 4.70 -15.85 2.19
N ASP A 157 4.37 -15.07 3.22
CA ASP A 157 5.03 -15.17 4.52
C ASP A 157 4.45 -16.37 5.26
N ASP A 158 5.09 -17.52 5.11
CA ASP A 158 4.74 -18.76 5.82
C ASP A 158 5.20 -18.76 7.28
N GLN A 159 5.96 -17.75 7.73
CA GLN A 159 6.72 -17.85 9.00
C GLN A 159 6.23 -16.96 10.14
N SER A 160 5.15 -16.15 10.01
CA SER A 160 4.81 -15.22 11.11
C SER A 160 3.38 -15.11 11.63
N VAL A 161 2.37 -15.80 11.09
CA VAL A 161 1.06 -15.88 11.81
C VAL A 161 0.24 -17.08 11.35
N ALA A 162 0.46 -18.24 11.97
CA ALA A 162 -0.47 -19.38 11.89
C ALA A 162 -1.91 -19.06 12.38
N ALA A 163 -2.19 -17.82 12.78
CA ALA A 163 -3.47 -17.35 13.30
C ALA A 163 -4.14 -16.23 12.48
N THR A 164 -3.46 -15.61 11.50
CA THR A 164 -4.05 -14.50 10.71
C THR A 164 -4.51 -15.01 9.35
N PRO A 165 -5.81 -14.92 9.02
CA PRO A 165 -6.30 -15.27 7.68
C PRO A 165 -5.59 -14.48 6.58
N LEU A 166 -5.19 -15.17 5.50
CA LEU A 166 -4.47 -14.62 4.32
C LEU A 166 -5.27 -13.53 3.57
N ASP A 167 -6.54 -13.35 3.89
CA ASP A 167 -7.47 -12.37 3.33
C ASP A 167 -7.86 -11.26 4.32
N SER A 168 -7.35 -11.30 5.55
CA SER A 168 -7.61 -10.27 6.56
C SER A 168 -7.00 -8.91 6.17
N VAL A 169 -7.61 -7.82 6.66
CA VAL A 169 -7.12 -6.44 6.44
C VAL A 169 -5.67 -6.28 6.90
N ASP A 170 -5.32 -6.84 8.06
CA ASP A 170 -3.96 -6.76 8.60
C ASP A 170 -2.94 -7.52 7.75
N PHE A 171 -3.32 -8.69 7.22
CA PHE A 171 -2.46 -9.43 6.29
C PHE A 171 -2.22 -8.64 5.01
N LYS A 172 -3.28 -8.09 4.41
CA LYS A 172 -3.19 -7.32 3.16
C LYS A 172 -2.40 -6.02 3.33
N ARG A 173 -2.53 -5.34 4.48
CA ARG A 173 -1.71 -4.16 4.82
C ARG A 173 -0.23 -4.49 4.90
N ARG A 174 0.12 -5.60 5.54
CA ARG A 174 1.51 -6.00 5.78
C ARG A 174 2.18 -6.54 4.52
N ASN A 175 1.51 -7.46 3.84
CA ASN A 175 2.11 -8.28 2.78
C ASN A 175 1.75 -7.81 1.37
N GLY A 176 0.88 -6.81 1.28
CA GLY A 176 0.26 -6.38 0.04
C GLY A 176 -0.70 -7.41 -0.54
N VAL A 177 -1.37 -7.02 -1.62
CA VAL A 177 -2.23 -7.90 -2.42
C VAL A 177 -2.25 -7.44 -3.87
N LEU A 178 -2.03 -8.39 -4.77
CA LEU A 178 -2.16 -8.19 -6.20
C LEU A 178 -2.92 -9.39 -6.76
N LEU A 179 -4.11 -9.12 -7.32
CA LEU A 179 -5.04 -10.16 -7.78
C LEU A 179 -4.63 -10.62 -9.17
N ALA A 180 -4.32 -11.90 -9.33
CA ALA A 180 -3.96 -12.49 -10.61
C ALA A 180 -5.21 -13.08 -11.31
N HIS A 181 -5.37 -12.76 -12.59
CA HIS A 181 -6.45 -13.25 -13.44
C HIS A 181 -5.88 -14.05 -14.60
N GLY A 182 -6.56 -15.14 -15.00
CA GLY A 182 -6.21 -15.91 -16.20
C GLY A 182 -4.94 -16.77 -16.11
N THR A 183 -4.08 -16.64 -15.10
CA THR A 183 -2.81 -17.40 -14.98
C THR A 183 -3.01 -18.92 -15.13
N MET A 184 -4.12 -19.46 -14.63
CA MET A 184 -4.46 -20.89 -14.71
C MET A 184 -5.29 -21.29 -15.93
N SER A 185 -6.16 -20.40 -16.43
CA SER A 185 -7.24 -20.75 -17.36
C SER A 185 -7.16 -20.07 -18.74
N ALA A 186 -6.37 -19.01 -18.86
CA ALA A 186 -6.24 -18.22 -20.08
C ALA A 186 -5.74 -19.06 -21.26
N GLN A 187 -6.29 -18.81 -22.45
CA GLN A 187 -5.84 -19.49 -23.67
C GLN A 187 -4.67 -18.75 -24.33
N SER A 188 -4.52 -17.44 -24.03
CA SER A 188 -3.43 -16.59 -24.50
C SER A 188 -2.91 -15.69 -23.36
N PRO A 189 -1.68 -15.17 -23.44
CA PRO A 189 -1.18 -14.22 -22.45
C PRO A 189 -1.96 -12.91 -22.40
N ALA A 190 -2.62 -12.48 -23.48
CA ALA A 190 -3.48 -11.29 -23.47
C ALA A 190 -4.63 -11.38 -22.45
N ASP A 191 -5.06 -12.59 -22.08
CA ASP A 191 -6.12 -12.81 -21.10
C ASP A 191 -5.59 -12.93 -19.67
N ILE A 192 -4.28 -12.75 -19.46
CA ILE A 192 -3.64 -12.74 -18.14
C ILE A 192 -3.42 -11.28 -17.73
N SER A 193 -3.93 -10.93 -16.55
CA SER A 193 -3.77 -9.60 -15.97
C SER A 193 -3.58 -9.67 -14.45
N PHE A 194 -3.07 -8.58 -13.89
CA PHE A 194 -2.96 -8.41 -12.45
C PHE A 194 -3.56 -7.08 -12.04
N THR A 195 -4.45 -7.09 -11.05
CA THR A 195 -5.16 -5.88 -10.61
C THR A 195 -4.84 -5.56 -9.16
N LEU A 196 -4.71 -4.27 -8.86
CA LEU A 196 -4.62 -3.80 -7.48
C LEU A 196 -5.96 -4.06 -6.78
N GLU A 197 -5.92 -4.35 -5.47
CA GLU A 197 -7.15 -4.54 -4.69
C GLU A 197 -7.51 -3.25 -3.94
N PRO A 198 -8.67 -2.63 -4.23
CA PRO A 198 -9.18 -1.51 -3.46
C PRO A 198 -9.45 -1.87 -1.99
N PHE A 199 -9.33 -0.91 -1.08
CA PHE A 199 -9.75 -1.10 0.33
C PHE A 199 -11.26 -1.31 0.46
N ILE A 200 -12.04 -0.65 -0.40
CA ILE A 200 -13.49 -0.60 -0.32
C ILE A 200 -14.07 -1.49 -1.42
N SER A 201 -14.66 -2.60 -1.03
CA SER A 201 -15.54 -3.38 -1.89
C SER A 201 -16.87 -2.66 -2.13
N SER A 202 -17.62 -3.06 -3.18
CA SER A 202 -18.94 -2.49 -3.45
C SER A 202 -19.93 -2.64 -2.27
N ALA A 203 -19.77 -3.68 -1.44
CA ALA A 203 -20.59 -3.86 -0.23
C ALA A 203 -20.17 -2.88 0.89
N GLN A 204 -18.87 -2.66 1.07
CA GLN A 204 -18.36 -1.69 2.05
C GLN A 204 -18.68 -0.24 1.65
N GLN A 205 -18.77 0.05 0.35
CA GLN A 205 -19.16 1.37 -0.14
C GLN A 205 -20.53 1.81 0.40
N VAL A 206 -21.51 0.90 0.44
CA VAL A 206 -22.85 1.19 0.98
C VAL A 206 -22.79 1.54 2.47
N SER A 207 -22.02 0.81 3.26
CA SER A 207 -21.83 1.09 4.69
C SER A 207 -21.11 2.41 4.93
N LEU A 208 -20.05 2.68 4.15
CA LEU A 208 -19.30 3.93 4.20
C LEU A 208 -20.20 5.13 3.89
N ASP A 209 -21.02 5.03 2.84
CA ASP A 209 -21.96 6.09 2.47
C ASP A 209 -23.02 6.30 3.55
N ASN A 210 -23.50 5.23 4.19
CA ASN A 210 -24.44 5.36 5.32
C ASN A 210 -23.78 6.07 6.53
N ASP A 211 -22.57 5.69 6.92
CA ASP A 211 -21.86 6.33 8.04
C ASP A 211 -21.60 7.82 7.75
N LYS A 212 -21.16 8.14 6.52
CA LYS A 212 -21.01 9.52 6.04
C LYS A 212 -22.31 10.31 6.17
N GLN A 213 -23.44 9.75 5.72
CA GLN A 213 -24.73 10.43 5.80
C GLN A 213 -25.20 10.65 7.24
N GLN A 214 -24.89 9.73 8.14
CA GLN A 214 -25.17 9.88 9.57
C GLN A 214 -24.34 11.00 10.20
N ILE A 215 -23.05 11.11 9.84
CA ILE A 215 -22.18 12.22 10.26
C ILE A 215 -22.71 13.56 9.73
N LEU A 216 -23.06 13.64 8.44
CA LEU A 216 -23.66 14.84 7.85
C LEU A 216 -24.95 15.25 8.56
N THR A 217 -25.83 14.29 8.83
CA THR A 217 -27.08 14.52 9.58
C THR A 217 -26.81 15.10 10.96
N TYR A 218 -25.80 14.57 11.66
CA TYR A 218 -25.41 15.04 12.98
C TYR A 218 -24.88 16.48 12.95
N LEU A 219 -23.94 16.78 12.05
CA LEU A 219 -23.38 18.13 11.90
C LEU A 219 -24.46 19.15 11.49
N ASN A 220 -25.35 18.76 10.58
CA ASN A 220 -26.48 19.59 10.17
C ASN A 220 -27.48 19.85 11.30
N ASN A 221 -27.72 18.85 12.17
CA ASN A 221 -28.54 19.04 13.35
C ASN A 221 -27.95 20.08 14.31
N ILE A 222 -26.63 20.07 14.49
CA ILE A 222 -25.90 21.05 15.31
C ILE A 222 -25.98 22.44 14.68
N ALA A 223 -25.68 22.58 13.38
CA ALA A 223 -25.73 23.86 12.68
C ALA A 223 -27.14 24.47 12.61
N ALA A 224 -28.18 23.63 12.65
CA ALA A 224 -29.58 24.03 12.70
C ALA A 224 -30.05 24.51 14.09
N ALA A 225 -29.14 24.64 15.07
CA ALA A 225 -29.46 25.18 16.39
C ALA A 225 -30.24 26.48 16.30
N SER A 226 -31.32 26.57 17.08
CA SER A 226 -32.24 27.69 17.02
C SER A 226 -32.99 27.91 18.32
N VAL A 227 -33.35 29.17 18.56
CA VAL A 227 -34.13 29.59 19.73
C VAL A 227 -35.31 30.41 19.26
N SER A 228 -36.50 30.05 19.73
CA SER A 228 -37.74 30.78 19.46
C SER A 228 -38.32 31.37 20.74
N VAL A 229 -38.54 32.68 20.78
CA VAL A 229 -39.16 33.36 21.92
C VAL A 229 -40.17 34.37 21.38
N SER A 230 -41.42 34.25 21.84
CA SER A 230 -42.50 35.20 21.52
C SER A 230 -42.67 35.50 20.02
N GLY A 231 -42.65 34.45 19.18
CA GLY A 231 -42.86 34.56 17.73
C GLY A 231 -41.63 34.94 16.89
N ARG A 232 -40.47 35.20 17.53
CA ARG A 232 -39.19 35.43 16.83
C ARG A 232 -38.28 34.21 16.99
N THR A 233 -37.74 33.73 15.88
CA THR A 233 -36.75 32.64 15.84
C THR A 233 -35.40 33.17 15.40
N ILE A 234 -34.35 32.75 16.09
CA ILE A 234 -32.96 32.98 15.72
C ILE A 234 -32.35 31.61 15.42
N ARG A 235 -31.66 31.47 14.28
CA ARG A 235 -30.94 30.26 13.87
C ARG A 235 -29.46 30.55 13.76
N TRP A 236 -28.62 29.65 14.26
CA TRP A 236 -27.18 29.85 14.28
C TRP A 236 -26.58 30.00 12.88
N GLY A 237 -26.84 29.05 11.98
CA GLY A 237 -26.30 29.07 10.60
C GLY A 237 -26.83 30.16 9.66
N SER A 238 -27.72 31.04 10.13
CA SER A 238 -28.26 32.17 9.34
C SER A 238 -27.72 33.54 9.75
N GLN A 239 -26.92 33.60 10.83
CA GLN A 239 -26.50 34.85 11.47
C GLN A 239 -25.01 35.09 11.26
N THR A 240 -24.62 35.48 10.05
CA THR A 240 -23.22 35.75 9.69
C THR A 240 -22.75 37.15 10.07
N THR A 241 -23.67 38.06 10.39
CA THR A 241 -23.35 39.43 10.84
C THR A 241 -24.34 39.89 11.90
N TRP A 242 -23.87 39.99 13.14
CA TRP A 242 -24.61 40.62 14.23
C TRP A 242 -24.32 42.13 14.22
N THR A 243 -25.10 42.91 13.48
CA THR A 243 -24.98 44.38 13.49
C THR A 243 -25.74 44.95 14.68
N TYR A 244 -25.02 45.36 15.73
CA TYR A 244 -25.58 46.17 16.80
C TYR A 244 -24.53 47.16 17.35
N THR A 245 -24.96 48.40 17.58
CA THR A 245 -24.23 49.42 18.32
C THR A 245 -24.41 49.20 19.83
N TRP A 246 -23.33 48.90 20.56
CA TRP A 246 -23.37 48.66 22.01
C TRP A 246 -22.54 49.68 22.80
N SER A 247 -22.99 49.96 24.04
CA SER A 247 -22.35 50.79 25.06
C SER A 247 -21.64 49.96 26.18
N ASN A 248 -21.56 48.62 26.02
CA ASN A 248 -21.02 47.66 26.99
C ASN A 248 -20.16 46.60 26.27
N SER A 249 -18.94 46.36 26.75
CA SER A 249 -17.94 45.46 26.16
C SER A 249 -18.22 43.95 26.30
N GLY A 250 -18.95 43.51 27.33
CA GLY A 250 -19.23 42.09 27.59
C GLY A 250 -20.25 41.44 26.63
N SER A 251 -21.19 42.22 26.07
CA SER A 251 -22.16 41.73 25.07
C SER A 251 -21.52 41.35 23.75
N TYR A 252 -20.62 42.21 23.30
CA TYR A 252 -19.89 42.06 22.05
C TYR A 252 -19.09 40.75 22.06
N ASN A 253 -18.42 40.46 23.18
CA ASN A 253 -17.61 39.26 23.34
C ASN A 253 -18.44 37.97 23.19
N ASN A 254 -19.63 37.87 23.78
CA ASN A 254 -20.44 36.64 23.70
C ASN A 254 -20.98 36.36 22.28
N HIS A 255 -21.39 37.41 21.55
CA HIS A 255 -21.81 37.24 20.16
C HIS A 255 -20.63 36.83 19.29
N GLN A 256 -19.47 37.47 19.48
CA GLN A 256 -18.25 37.11 18.76
C GLN A 256 -17.84 35.66 19.04
N THR A 257 -17.98 35.16 20.28
CA THR A 257 -17.73 33.76 20.59
C THR A 257 -18.67 32.81 19.82
N LEU A 258 -19.96 33.12 19.70
CA LEU A 258 -20.90 32.31 18.89
C LEU A 258 -20.54 32.33 17.39
N VAL A 259 -20.09 33.47 16.87
CA VAL A 259 -19.63 33.60 15.48
C VAL A 259 -18.35 32.80 15.25
N ASN A 260 -17.38 32.92 16.17
CA ASN A 260 -16.12 32.18 16.10
C ASN A 260 -16.36 30.67 16.21
N ALA A 261 -17.24 30.24 17.12
CA ALA A 261 -17.61 28.83 17.25
C ALA A 261 -18.28 28.30 15.96
N PHE A 262 -19.07 29.13 15.27
CA PHE A 262 -19.64 28.72 13.98
C PHE A 262 -18.56 28.60 12.92
N ALA A 263 -17.65 29.58 12.84
CA ALA A 263 -16.51 29.53 11.93
C ALA A 263 -15.62 28.31 12.19
N THR A 264 -15.42 27.90 13.45
CA THR A 264 -14.76 26.65 13.81
C THR A 264 -15.54 25.44 13.30
N LEU A 265 -16.85 25.36 13.58
CA LEU A 265 -17.70 24.26 13.13
C LEU A 265 -17.72 24.10 11.60
N THR A 266 -17.71 25.21 10.87
CA THR A 266 -17.83 25.21 9.40
C THR A 266 -16.48 25.25 8.68
N GLY A 267 -15.35 25.20 9.40
CA GLY A 267 -14.03 25.43 8.80
C GLY A 267 -13.93 26.77 8.06
N SER A 268 -14.70 27.78 8.47
CA SER A 268 -14.89 29.06 7.76
C SER A 268 -15.33 28.91 6.29
N GLY A 269 -16.02 27.82 5.95
CA GLY A 269 -16.49 27.52 4.59
C GLY A 269 -15.44 26.84 3.71
N LEU A 270 -14.27 26.50 4.26
CA LEU A 270 -13.27 25.70 3.57
C LEU A 270 -13.54 24.20 3.76
N PRO A 271 -13.22 23.36 2.76
CA PRO A 271 -13.18 21.91 2.93
C PRO A 271 -12.32 21.48 4.12
N PHE A 272 -12.78 20.46 4.83
CA PHE A 272 -12.04 19.83 5.92
C PHE A 272 -12.25 18.32 5.94
N SER A 273 -11.35 17.62 6.64
CA SER A 273 -11.44 16.16 6.79
C SER A 273 -12.78 15.76 7.41
N GLY A 274 -13.48 14.85 6.74
CA GLY A 274 -14.67 14.19 7.28
C GLY A 274 -14.36 13.10 8.30
N SER A 275 -13.10 12.92 8.71
CA SER A 275 -12.74 11.92 9.71
C SER A 275 -13.36 12.25 11.07
N THR A 276 -13.79 11.21 11.79
CA THR A 276 -14.37 11.41 13.12
C THR A 276 -13.35 11.98 14.09
N ASN A 277 -12.05 11.67 13.95
CA ASN A 277 -10.99 12.26 14.76
C ASN A 277 -10.92 13.78 14.58
N ALA A 278 -10.97 14.27 13.33
CA ALA A 278 -10.97 15.71 13.06
C ALA A 278 -12.25 16.38 13.59
N ILE A 279 -13.41 15.74 13.38
CA ILE A 279 -14.70 16.25 13.83
C ILE A 279 -14.79 16.29 15.37
N GLU A 280 -14.27 15.29 16.08
CA GLU A 280 -14.25 15.26 17.56
C GLU A 280 -13.54 16.48 18.15
N GLN A 281 -12.42 16.87 17.55
CA GLN A 281 -11.61 17.99 18.01
C GLN A 281 -12.34 19.31 17.74
N MET A 282 -12.87 19.46 16.52
CA MET A 282 -13.73 20.59 16.17
C MET A 282 -14.92 20.73 17.12
N LEU A 283 -15.65 19.64 17.40
CA LEU A 283 -16.79 19.66 18.31
C LEU A 283 -16.39 19.93 19.76
N THR A 284 -15.23 19.43 20.19
CA THR A 284 -14.64 19.71 21.50
C THR A 284 -14.37 21.20 21.66
N ASP A 285 -13.76 21.84 20.67
CA ASP A 285 -13.47 23.28 20.68
C ASP A 285 -14.75 24.12 20.68
N VAL A 286 -15.72 23.78 19.83
CA VAL A 286 -17.04 24.43 19.80
C VAL A 286 -17.75 24.27 21.15
N TYR A 287 -17.77 23.08 21.72
CA TYR A 287 -18.48 22.80 22.96
C TYR A 287 -17.87 23.55 24.16
N ASN A 288 -16.54 23.54 24.27
CA ASN A 288 -15.83 24.17 25.39
C ASN A 288 -15.82 25.70 25.27
N SER A 289 -15.68 26.26 24.07
CA SER A 289 -15.71 27.72 23.85
C SER A 289 -17.04 28.35 24.25
N LEU A 290 -18.15 27.60 24.18
CA LEU A 290 -19.49 28.04 24.56
C LEU A 290 -19.82 27.84 26.05
N TYR A 291 -18.90 27.30 26.86
CA TYR A 291 -19.17 26.91 28.23
C TYR A 291 -19.65 28.06 29.13
N SER A 292 -18.92 29.18 29.13
CA SER A 292 -19.19 30.34 30.00
C SER A 292 -20.51 31.03 29.65
N ILE A 293 -20.83 31.07 28.36
CA ILE A 293 -22.07 31.64 27.83
C ILE A 293 -23.25 30.76 28.26
N ALA A 294 -23.20 29.46 27.97
CA ALA A 294 -24.29 28.55 28.27
C ALA A 294 -24.59 28.41 29.78
N ASN A 295 -23.60 28.64 30.66
CA ASN A 295 -23.77 28.54 32.11
C ASN A 295 -23.98 29.90 32.81
N SER A 296 -24.14 30.99 32.07
CA SER A 296 -24.38 32.30 32.68
C SER A 296 -25.71 32.33 33.42
N THR A 297 -25.73 32.89 34.64
CA THR A 297 -26.95 33.15 35.42
C THR A 297 -27.86 34.22 34.77
N SER A 298 -27.32 34.97 33.80
CA SER A 298 -28.10 35.88 32.96
C SER A 298 -29.06 35.15 32.00
N ALA A 299 -28.91 33.83 31.88
CA ALA A 299 -29.79 32.95 31.09
C ALA A 299 -31.07 32.53 31.83
N SER A 300 -31.17 32.84 33.13
CA SER A 300 -32.26 32.40 34.02
C SER A 300 -33.29 33.49 34.39
N SER A 301 -33.07 34.76 34.03
CA SER A 301 -34.10 35.79 34.23
C SER A 301 -35.19 35.63 33.18
N SER A 302 -36.29 35.00 33.60
CA SER A 302 -37.58 34.91 32.93
C SER A 302 -37.95 36.23 32.25
N TYR A 303 -38.05 36.19 30.92
CA TYR A 303 -38.58 37.30 30.15
C TYR A 303 -40.10 37.33 30.34
N SER A 304 -40.62 38.35 31.03
CA SER A 304 -41.99 38.81 30.82
C SER A 304 -41.95 39.80 29.66
N LEU A 305 -42.52 39.42 28.52
CA LEU A 305 -42.65 40.28 27.35
C LEU A 305 -43.72 41.33 27.62
N SER A 306 -43.40 42.36 28.41
CA SER A 306 -44.21 43.56 28.44
C SER A 306 -43.90 44.37 27.18
N TYR A 307 -44.64 44.10 26.11
CA TYR A 307 -44.66 44.93 24.92
C TYR A 307 -45.14 46.33 25.31
N TYR A 308 -44.20 47.26 25.46
CA TYR A 308 -44.51 48.69 25.54
C TYR A 308 -44.30 49.31 24.16
N PRO A 309 -45.37 49.65 23.42
CA PRO A 309 -45.23 50.34 22.14
C PRO A 309 -44.75 51.76 22.43
N GLY A 310 -43.48 52.06 22.11
CA GLY A 310 -42.97 53.43 22.13
C GLY A 310 -41.57 53.65 22.72
N SER A 311 -40.89 52.64 23.25
CA SER A 311 -39.55 52.82 23.84
C SER A 311 -38.46 52.15 23.00
N SER A 312 -37.60 52.97 22.41
CA SER A 312 -36.35 52.58 21.77
C SER A 312 -35.39 51.98 22.81
N GLY A 313 -35.18 50.66 22.79
CA GLY A 313 -34.10 50.00 23.52
C GLY A 313 -34.42 48.61 24.08
N ASN A 314 -34.62 47.60 23.23
CA ASN A 314 -34.76 46.20 23.66
C ASN A 314 -33.38 45.52 23.82
N THR A 315 -32.57 46.04 24.74
CA THR A 315 -31.20 45.57 25.00
C THR A 315 -31.20 44.18 25.65
N GLN A 316 -32.22 43.83 26.46
CA GLN A 316 -32.32 42.56 27.21
C GLN A 316 -32.80 41.34 26.40
N SER A 317 -33.55 41.53 25.31
CA SER A 317 -34.08 40.41 24.53
C SER A 317 -32.97 39.64 23.81
N THR A 318 -31.96 40.35 23.29
CA THR A 318 -30.83 39.76 22.53
C THR A 318 -29.92 38.86 23.37
N TYR A 319 -29.63 39.23 24.63
CA TYR A 319 -28.80 38.41 25.52
C TYR A 319 -29.42 37.04 25.81
N TYR A 320 -30.73 37.00 26.03
CA TYR A 320 -31.44 35.76 26.29
C TYR A 320 -31.28 34.76 25.13
N TYR A 321 -31.40 35.22 23.88
CA TYR A 321 -31.20 34.35 22.72
C TYR A 321 -29.78 33.81 22.64
N VAL A 322 -28.76 34.63 22.90
CA VAL A 322 -27.34 34.19 22.87
C VAL A 322 -27.08 33.06 23.87
N TYR A 323 -27.55 33.21 25.11
CA TYR A 323 -27.36 32.19 26.13
C TYR A 323 -28.13 30.90 25.83
N GLN A 324 -29.39 31.02 25.40
CA GLN A 324 -30.20 29.86 25.05
C GLN A 324 -29.69 29.17 23.78
N LEU A 325 -29.13 29.91 22.83
CA LEU A 325 -28.56 29.35 21.62
C LEU A 325 -27.28 28.58 21.94
N ALA A 326 -26.40 29.14 22.78
CA ALA A 326 -25.21 28.43 23.26
C ALA A 326 -25.58 27.13 24.00
N ARG A 327 -26.67 27.12 24.78
CA ARG A 327 -27.21 25.92 25.43
C ARG A 327 -27.77 24.92 24.41
N ASP A 328 -28.55 25.37 23.44
CA ASP A 328 -29.11 24.52 22.39
C ASP A 328 -28.00 23.84 21.58
N ILE A 329 -26.96 24.58 21.18
CA ILE A 329 -25.78 24.04 20.49
C ILE A 329 -25.10 22.96 21.34
N ARG A 330 -24.76 23.28 22.60
CA ARG A 330 -24.11 22.31 23.49
C ARG A 330 -24.98 21.08 23.74
N ASN A 331 -26.29 21.25 23.87
CA ASN A 331 -27.23 20.13 24.02
C ASN A 331 -27.29 19.26 22.77
N ARG A 332 -27.27 19.85 21.56
CA ARG A 332 -27.27 19.09 20.31
C ARG A 332 -26.00 18.29 20.10
N ILE A 333 -24.85 18.83 20.55
CA ILE A 333 -23.58 18.09 20.57
C ILE A 333 -23.65 16.94 21.59
N ALA A 334 -23.94 17.25 22.86
CA ALA A 334 -23.81 16.28 23.96
C ALA A 334 -24.95 15.26 24.06
N ASN A 335 -26.20 15.63 23.75
CA ASN A 335 -27.37 14.77 23.86
C ASN A 335 -27.72 14.13 22.52
N SER A 336 -26.71 13.62 21.82
CA SER A 336 -26.89 12.89 20.58
C SER A 336 -26.64 11.40 20.79
N THR A 337 -27.11 10.57 19.87
CA THR A 337 -26.77 9.15 19.86
C THR A 337 -25.38 8.90 19.26
N TYR A 338 -24.73 9.91 18.70
CA TYR A 338 -23.50 9.77 17.91
C TYR A 338 -22.23 9.87 18.73
N VAL A 339 -22.23 10.65 19.82
CA VAL A 339 -21.03 10.94 20.62
C VAL A 339 -21.23 10.65 22.10
N ASN A 340 -20.12 10.45 22.80
CA ASN A 340 -20.01 10.48 24.24
C ASN A 340 -19.27 11.74 24.67
N THR A 341 -19.57 12.23 25.87
CA THR A 341 -18.85 13.34 26.49
C THR A 341 -18.12 12.86 27.74
N SER A 342 -16.86 13.25 27.92
CA SER A 342 -16.10 12.99 29.13
C SER A 342 -15.47 14.27 29.68
N GLY A 343 -15.31 14.37 31.00
CA GLY A 343 -14.82 15.58 31.66
C GLY A 343 -15.93 16.46 32.24
N SER A 344 -15.61 17.70 32.57
CA SER A 344 -16.57 18.64 33.19
C SER A 344 -16.20 20.08 32.89
N GLY A 345 -17.17 20.99 33.06
CA GLY A 345 -16.92 22.41 32.88
C GLY A 345 -16.62 22.77 31.42
N ASN A 346 -15.56 23.55 31.23
CA ASN A 346 -14.96 23.90 29.93
C ASN A 346 -13.81 22.97 29.52
N ASN A 347 -13.69 21.82 30.16
CA ASN A 347 -12.70 20.79 29.84
C ASN A 347 -13.42 19.47 29.59
N VAL A 348 -14.25 19.47 28.54
CA VAL A 348 -15.00 18.31 28.08
C VAL A 348 -14.41 17.83 26.76
N THR A 349 -14.21 16.52 26.63
CA THR A 349 -13.84 15.87 25.38
C THR A 349 -15.08 15.24 24.75
N ILE A 350 -15.27 15.50 23.45
CA ILE A 350 -16.28 14.85 22.62
C ILE A 350 -15.62 13.70 21.87
N SER A 351 -16.22 12.51 21.90
CA SER A 351 -15.73 11.34 21.15
C SER A 351 -16.91 10.61 20.50
N PHE A 352 -16.79 10.21 19.24
CA PHE A 352 -17.81 9.37 18.62
C PHE A 352 -17.96 8.04 19.37
N ASN A 353 -19.17 7.51 19.39
CA ASN A 353 -19.43 6.18 19.92
C ASN A 353 -18.71 5.11 19.05
N SER A 354 -18.65 3.88 19.53
CA SER A 354 -17.98 2.78 18.83
C SER A 354 -18.59 2.41 17.47
N SER A 355 -19.81 2.86 17.16
CA SER A 355 -20.47 2.62 15.87
C SER A 355 -19.99 3.57 14.77
N HIS A 356 -19.36 4.69 15.14
CA HIS A 356 -18.86 5.68 14.18
C HIS A 356 -17.37 6.01 14.37
N SER A 357 -16.78 5.66 15.52
CA SER A 357 -15.39 5.96 15.83
C SER A 357 -14.43 5.39 14.78
N GLY A 358 -13.47 6.20 14.37
CA GLY A 358 -12.42 5.81 13.43
C GLY A 358 -12.81 5.94 11.95
N PHE A 359 -13.98 6.46 11.61
CA PHE A 359 -14.33 6.75 10.23
C PHE A 359 -13.42 7.85 9.64
N PRO A 360 -13.00 7.77 8.35
CA PRO A 360 -13.19 6.66 7.42
C PRO A 360 -12.10 5.57 7.55
N SER A 361 -11.10 5.76 8.40
CA SER A 361 -9.96 4.84 8.55
C SER A 361 -10.33 3.41 8.98
N SER A 362 -11.50 3.23 9.60
CA SER A 362 -12.12 1.92 9.88
C SER A 362 -12.38 1.09 8.62
N TYR A 363 -12.51 1.73 7.46
CA TYR A 363 -12.65 1.09 6.15
C TYR A 363 -11.31 0.83 5.45
N GLY A 364 -10.19 1.20 6.07
CA GLY A 364 -8.86 0.96 5.51
C GLY A 364 -8.22 2.17 4.83
N VAL A 365 -9.03 3.15 4.43
CA VAL A 365 -8.62 4.34 3.67
C VAL A 365 -8.02 5.44 4.55
N PRO A 366 -7.24 6.39 3.98
CA PRO A 366 -6.73 7.53 4.72
C PRO A 366 -7.85 8.42 5.31
N GLU A 367 -7.58 9.13 6.40
CA GLU A 367 -8.58 9.98 7.05
C GLU A 367 -9.07 11.14 6.15
N GLY A 368 -8.18 11.75 5.37
CA GLY A 368 -8.49 12.83 4.45
C GLY A 368 -9.12 12.38 3.13
N ALA A 369 -9.45 11.09 2.98
CA ALA A 369 -10.13 10.56 1.78
C ALA A 369 -11.62 10.96 1.73
N VAL A 370 -12.20 11.39 2.87
CA VAL A 370 -13.52 12.02 2.93
C VAL A 370 -13.33 13.49 3.27
N ALA A 371 -13.94 14.37 2.49
CA ALA A 371 -13.93 15.80 2.74
C ALA A 371 -15.36 16.32 2.84
N LEU A 372 -15.60 17.17 3.84
CA LEU A 372 -16.87 17.84 4.07
C LEU A 372 -16.68 19.35 3.93
N GLU A 373 -17.73 20.03 3.51
CA GLU A 373 -17.76 21.50 3.47
C GLU A 373 -19.11 22.04 3.92
N TRP A 374 -19.12 23.27 4.44
CA TRP A 374 -20.34 24.03 4.65
C TRP A 374 -20.67 24.83 3.39
N ASN A 375 -21.73 24.46 2.68
CA ASN A 375 -22.11 25.10 1.40
C ASN A 375 -22.84 26.45 1.55
N GLY A 376 -22.87 27.00 2.78
CA GLY A 376 -23.65 28.18 3.13
C GLY A 376 -25.01 27.86 3.77
N SER A 377 -25.51 26.64 3.63
CA SER A 377 -26.81 26.22 4.17
C SER A 377 -26.79 24.91 4.96
N GLU A 378 -25.96 23.96 4.55
CA GLU A 378 -25.78 22.66 5.18
C GLU A 378 -24.36 22.14 4.92
N PHE A 379 -23.94 21.19 5.75
CA PHE A 379 -22.81 20.34 5.46
C PHE A 379 -23.14 19.40 4.31
N ALA A 380 -22.22 19.33 3.36
CA ALA A 380 -22.26 18.41 2.24
C ALA A 380 -20.89 17.75 2.07
N GLU A 381 -20.87 16.62 1.37
CA GLU A 381 -19.63 16.05 0.86
C GLU A 381 -19.09 16.93 -0.26
N VAL A 382 -17.79 17.18 -0.23
CA VAL A 382 -17.10 17.82 -1.36
C VAL A 382 -17.07 16.80 -2.50
N SER A 383 -17.86 17.03 -3.54
CA SER A 383 -17.97 16.05 -4.63
C SER A 383 -16.64 15.87 -5.37
N ALA A 384 -16.18 14.64 -5.55
CA ALA A 384 -15.04 14.32 -6.42
C ALA A 384 -15.24 14.75 -7.89
N ALA A 385 -16.47 15.07 -8.29
CA ALA A 385 -16.82 15.56 -9.62
C ALA A 385 -16.17 16.91 -10.01
N SER A 386 -15.62 17.66 -9.04
CA SER A 386 -14.83 18.88 -9.31
C SER A 386 -13.33 18.62 -9.55
N SER A 387 -12.88 17.35 -9.64
CA SER A 387 -11.48 16.94 -9.85
C SER A 387 -10.47 17.46 -8.82
N THR A 388 -10.92 17.86 -7.63
CA THR A 388 -10.06 18.45 -6.59
C THR A 388 -9.63 17.47 -5.50
N LEU A 389 -10.26 16.29 -5.41
CA LEU A 389 -10.01 15.28 -4.37
C LEU A 389 -9.81 13.89 -4.98
N ALA A 390 -8.95 13.10 -4.35
CA ALA A 390 -8.73 11.71 -4.73
C ALA A 390 -10.00 10.87 -4.48
N PRO A 391 -10.49 10.09 -5.48
CA PRO A 391 -11.63 9.20 -5.31
C PRO A 391 -11.39 8.14 -4.22
N ILE A 392 -12.34 7.98 -3.31
CA ILE A 392 -12.18 7.09 -2.15
C ILE A 392 -12.08 5.60 -2.52
N ASP A 393 -12.71 5.20 -3.63
CA ASP A 393 -12.69 3.84 -4.17
C ASP A 393 -11.42 3.52 -4.97
N ALA A 394 -10.58 4.53 -5.25
CA ALA A 394 -9.30 4.35 -5.95
C ALA A 394 -8.14 3.99 -5.01
N PHE A 395 -8.31 4.11 -3.69
CA PHE A 395 -7.28 3.70 -2.73
C PHE A 395 -7.20 2.17 -2.66
N CYS A 396 -6.01 1.65 -2.92
CA CYS A 396 -5.68 0.24 -2.95
C CYS A 396 -4.60 -0.11 -1.93
N TYR A 397 -4.59 -1.36 -1.50
CA TYR A 397 -3.45 -1.93 -0.79
C TYR A 397 -2.20 -1.88 -1.68
N PRO A 398 -1.00 -1.82 -1.09
CA PRO A 398 0.23 -2.06 -1.84
C PRO A 398 0.18 -3.44 -2.53
N PRO A 399 0.78 -3.59 -3.73
CA PRO A 399 0.82 -4.87 -4.42
C PRO A 399 1.64 -5.90 -3.64
N SER A 400 1.17 -7.16 -3.61
CA SER A 400 1.97 -8.25 -3.07
C SER A 400 3.18 -8.54 -3.95
N LEU A 401 4.23 -9.08 -3.36
CA LEU A 401 5.42 -9.50 -4.11
C LEU A 401 5.12 -10.69 -5.04
N TRP A 402 5.42 -10.50 -6.33
CA TRP A 402 5.35 -11.52 -7.37
C TRP A 402 6.71 -11.72 -8.03
N TYR A 403 6.96 -12.94 -8.50
CA TYR A 403 8.09 -13.34 -9.32
C TYR A 403 7.60 -13.73 -10.70
N TRP A 404 8.34 -13.37 -11.73
CA TRP A 404 7.99 -13.75 -13.08
C TRP A 404 9.18 -13.85 -14.03
N THR A 405 8.97 -14.51 -15.17
CA THR A 405 9.88 -14.46 -16.32
C THR A 405 9.13 -14.75 -17.63
N ASN A 406 9.63 -14.18 -18.72
CA ASN A 406 9.27 -14.55 -20.09
C ASN A 406 10.54 -15.02 -20.79
N SER A 407 10.62 -16.33 -21.04
CA SER A 407 11.89 -16.95 -21.34
C SER A 407 11.79 -18.06 -22.37
N THR A 408 12.80 -18.16 -23.23
CA THR A 408 13.07 -19.37 -24.01
C THR A 408 13.63 -20.47 -23.10
N VAL A 409 13.48 -21.74 -23.49
CA VAL A 409 14.12 -22.85 -22.78
C VAL A 409 15.45 -23.27 -23.41
N LYS A 410 16.34 -23.85 -22.62
CA LYS A 410 17.47 -24.66 -23.10
C LYS A 410 17.29 -26.10 -22.65
N THR A 411 17.85 -27.05 -23.38
CA THR A 411 17.65 -28.49 -23.13
C THR A 411 18.97 -29.24 -23.12
N SER A 412 18.99 -30.34 -22.39
CA SER A 412 20.07 -31.33 -22.38
C SER A 412 19.48 -32.73 -22.52
N LYS A 413 20.14 -33.59 -23.30
CA LYS A 413 19.92 -35.03 -23.34
C LYS A 413 20.85 -35.80 -22.42
N ASP A 414 21.66 -35.09 -21.64
CA ASP A 414 22.60 -35.62 -20.68
C ASP A 414 22.10 -35.34 -19.25
N ASN A 415 22.21 -36.33 -18.37
CA ASN A 415 21.84 -36.24 -16.96
C ASN A 415 22.97 -35.70 -16.07
N SER A 416 24.20 -35.58 -16.59
CA SER A 416 25.36 -34.99 -15.89
C SER A 416 25.13 -33.55 -15.42
N VAL A 417 24.14 -32.84 -15.97
CA VAL A 417 23.73 -31.50 -15.53
C VAL A 417 23.39 -31.42 -14.04
N THR A 418 23.06 -32.53 -13.39
CA THR A 418 22.80 -32.56 -11.95
C THR A 418 24.05 -32.34 -11.10
N GLU A 419 25.23 -32.69 -11.61
CA GLU A 419 26.51 -32.55 -10.89
C GLU A 419 26.86 -31.07 -10.69
N GLU A 420 26.46 -30.20 -11.63
CA GLU A 420 26.65 -28.74 -11.56
C GLU A 420 25.78 -28.06 -10.50
N TYR A 421 24.67 -28.67 -10.12
CA TYR A 421 23.89 -28.19 -8.99
C TYR A 421 24.50 -28.58 -7.65
N THR A 422 25.42 -29.54 -7.64
CA THR A 422 26.17 -29.95 -6.44
C THR A 422 27.55 -29.30 -6.36
N SER A 423 28.01 -28.63 -7.43
CA SER A 423 29.28 -27.92 -7.45
C SER A 423 29.17 -26.58 -6.71
N SER A 424 30.08 -26.33 -5.77
CA SER A 424 30.10 -25.08 -5.02
C SER A 424 30.37 -23.90 -5.94
N ASN A 425 29.50 -22.88 -5.92
CA ASN A 425 29.65 -21.57 -6.60
C ASN A 425 29.42 -21.54 -8.13
N ALA A 426 28.73 -22.51 -8.73
CA ALA A 426 28.33 -22.38 -10.13
C ALA A 426 27.38 -21.17 -10.32
N THR A 427 27.68 -20.30 -11.29
CA THR A 427 26.76 -19.23 -11.68
C THR A 427 25.65 -19.77 -12.58
N TRP A 428 24.56 -19.01 -12.75
CA TRP A 428 23.52 -19.41 -13.68
C TRP A 428 24.03 -19.57 -15.12
N GLY A 429 25.01 -18.75 -15.52
CA GLY A 429 25.68 -18.89 -16.81
C GLY A 429 26.41 -20.23 -16.95
N ASP A 430 27.12 -20.65 -15.90
CA ASP A 430 27.85 -21.93 -15.86
C ASP A 430 26.87 -23.10 -15.95
N ILE A 431 25.78 -23.07 -15.19
CA ILE A 431 24.72 -24.08 -15.25
C ILE A 431 24.13 -24.14 -16.66
N LEU A 432 23.75 -23.00 -17.24
CA LEU A 432 23.18 -22.95 -18.60
C LEU A 432 24.14 -23.41 -19.69
N SER A 433 25.46 -23.34 -19.47
CA SER A 433 26.45 -23.78 -20.45
C SER A 433 26.37 -25.28 -20.75
N ASN A 434 25.85 -26.06 -19.80
CA ASN A 434 25.66 -27.51 -19.93
C ASN A 434 24.39 -27.91 -20.70
N TYR A 435 23.48 -26.96 -20.96
CA TYR A 435 22.29 -27.18 -21.76
C TYR A 435 22.58 -26.94 -23.25
N VAL A 436 23.29 -27.88 -23.87
CA VAL A 436 23.80 -27.78 -25.26
C VAL A 436 22.95 -28.49 -26.31
N SER A 437 21.92 -29.24 -25.91
CA SER A 437 21.18 -30.14 -26.82
C SER A 437 20.13 -29.45 -27.70
N GLY A 438 19.76 -28.21 -27.38
CA GLY A 438 18.80 -27.43 -28.17
C GLY A 438 17.93 -26.49 -27.32
N SER A 439 16.95 -25.87 -27.95
CA SER A 439 16.04 -24.87 -27.36
C SER A 439 14.57 -25.27 -27.44
N THR A 440 14.27 -26.57 -27.47
CA THR A 440 12.90 -27.08 -27.54
C THR A 440 12.81 -28.43 -26.86
N VAL A 441 11.79 -28.63 -26.04
CA VAL A 441 11.54 -29.90 -25.37
C VAL A 441 11.04 -30.92 -26.39
N LEU A 442 11.86 -31.93 -26.66
CA LEU A 442 11.57 -33.01 -27.60
C LEU A 442 11.69 -34.36 -26.88
N PRO A 443 11.14 -35.45 -27.44
CA PRO A 443 11.35 -36.78 -26.87
C PRO A 443 12.85 -37.08 -26.68
N GLY A 444 13.20 -37.59 -25.50
CA GLY A 444 14.58 -37.90 -25.10
C GLY A 444 15.38 -36.73 -24.50
N VAL A 445 14.77 -35.55 -24.32
CA VAL A 445 15.33 -34.51 -23.45
C VAL A 445 15.26 -34.99 -21.99
N LEU A 446 16.39 -34.96 -21.28
CA LEU A 446 16.49 -35.39 -19.88
C LEU A 446 16.45 -34.21 -18.90
N SER A 447 16.88 -33.02 -19.34
CA SER A 447 16.81 -31.81 -18.53
C SER A 447 16.48 -30.57 -19.37
N THR A 448 15.71 -29.66 -18.79
CA THR A 448 15.26 -28.40 -19.40
C THR A 448 15.54 -27.24 -18.46
N ALA A 449 16.08 -26.13 -18.94
CA ALA A 449 16.33 -24.93 -18.16
C ALA A 449 15.54 -23.74 -18.68
N ILE A 450 14.98 -22.94 -17.77
CA ILE A 450 14.39 -21.63 -18.09
C ILE A 450 15.54 -20.63 -18.23
N LYS A 451 15.86 -20.20 -19.45
CA LYS A 451 17.10 -19.47 -19.73
C LYS A 451 17.23 -18.17 -18.93
N GLU A 452 16.16 -17.39 -18.88
CA GLU A 452 16.11 -16.09 -18.21
C GLU A 452 15.61 -16.29 -16.78
N PRO A 453 16.42 -15.97 -15.75
CA PRO A 453 16.01 -16.13 -14.36
C PRO A 453 14.72 -15.38 -14.02
N LEU A 454 13.97 -15.87 -13.03
CA LEU A 454 12.85 -15.14 -12.46
C LEU A 454 13.32 -13.83 -11.83
N GLN A 455 12.50 -12.79 -11.96
CA GLN A 455 12.71 -11.47 -11.38
C GLN A 455 11.42 -10.98 -10.71
N TYR A 456 11.49 -9.96 -9.86
CA TYR A 456 10.28 -9.41 -9.27
C TYR A 456 9.38 -8.75 -10.32
N GLY A 457 8.08 -9.03 -10.25
CA GLY A 457 7.04 -8.41 -11.10
C GLY A 457 6.62 -7.03 -10.61
N VAL A 458 7.09 -6.61 -9.44
CA VAL A 458 6.81 -5.30 -8.85
C VAL A 458 8.10 -4.51 -8.67
N ALA A 459 7.95 -3.22 -8.37
CA ALA A 459 9.02 -2.31 -8.01
C ALA A 459 8.94 -1.97 -6.53
N GLN A 460 9.92 -1.22 -6.04
CA GLN A 460 9.93 -0.73 -4.67
C GLN A 460 10.21 0.77 -4.61
N LEU A 461 9.43 1.47 -3.79
CA LEU A 461 9.78 2.76 -3.24
C LEU A 461 10.51 2.59 -1.89
N ARG A 462 11.68 3.22 -1.78
CA ARG A 462 12.40 3.39 -0.51
C ARG A 462 12.42 4.86 -0.13
N LEU A 463 11.62 5.22 0.86
CA LEU A 463 11.49 6.60 1.33
C LEU A 463 12.43 6.87 2.50
N ARG A 464 13.17 7.98 2.42
CA ARG A 464 13.99 8.54 3.49
C ARG A 464 13.62 9.99 3.72
N PHE A 465 13.75 10.42 4.97
CA PHE A 465 13.46 11.80 5.35
C PHE A 465 14.75 12.49 5.78
N ASN A 466 14.96 13.68 5.22
CA ASN A 466 15.82 14.71 5.77
C ASN A 466 14.90 15.76 6.37
N PHE A 467 15.26 16.27 7.54
CA PHE A 467 14.49 17.35 8.14
C PHE A 467 15.42 18.53 8.37
N ALA A 468 14.90 19.73 8.13
CA ALA A 468 15.68 20.95 8.23
C ALA A 468 16.29 21.09 9.63
N SER A 469 17.60 21.39 9.68
CA SER A 469 18.24 21.90 10.89
C SER A 469 18.01 23.41 10.94
N SER A 470 17.46 23.90 12.04
CA SER A 470 17.37 25.35 12.25
C SER A 470 18.75 25.89 12.61
N ALA A 471 19.25 26.89 11.89
CA ALA A 471 20.36 27.70 12.38
C ALA A 471 19.90 28.41 13.68
N GLY A 472 20.52 28.07 14.81
CA GLY A 472 20.23 28.72 16.11
C GLY A 472 19.59 27.84 17.20
N GLY A 473 19.37 26.55 16.95
CA GLY A 473 19.01 25.59 18.02
C GLY A 473 17.53 25.53 18.42
N THR A 474 16.62 26.15 17.65
CA THR A 474 15.16 26.08 17.88
C THR A 474 14.47 25.48 16.67
N ASN A 475 13.98 24.24 16.80
CA ASN A 475 13.43 23.49 15.68
C ASN A 475 11.96 23.87 15.44
N TYR A 476 11.70 24.64 14.39
CA TYR A 476 10.36 25.04 14.00
C TYR A 476 10.20 25.08 12.48
N LEU A 477 8.95 24.99 12.05
CA LEU A 477 8.48 25.27 10.68
C LEU A 477 7.49 26.41 10.71
N LEU A 478 7.27 27.05 9.56
CA LEU A 478 6.26 28.09 9.40
C LEU A 478 4.99 27.50 8.79
N ASP A 479 3.85 27.95 9.31
CA ASP A 479 2.52 27.65 8.76
C ASP A 479 2.08 28.75 7.75
N SER A 480 0.84 28.67 7.25
CA SER A 480 0.35 29.57 6.19
C SER A 480 0.15 31.01 6.64
N HIS A 481 0.14 31.24 7.96
CA HIS A 481 0.08 32.56 8.56
C HIS A 481 1.45 33.09 8.97
N ASN A 482 2.54 32.37 8.63
CA ASN A 482 3.90 32.62 9.07
C ASN A 482 4.07 32.50 10.59
N GLU A 483 3.21 31.73 11.25
CA GLU A 483 3.34 31.44 12.68
C GLU A 483 4.31 30.27 12.91
N ILE A 484 4.97 30.30 14.06
CA ILE A 484 5.96 29.29 14.45
C ILE A 484 5.25 28.02 14.91
N VAL A 485 5.56 26.90 14.25
CA VAL A 485 5.13 25.56 14.66
C VAL A 485 6.36 24.76 15.09
N TYR A 486 6.42 24.41 16.38
CA TYR A 486 7.55 23.65 16.93
C TYR A 486 7.52 22.19 16.46
N VAL A 487 8.65 21.69 15.99
CA VAL A 487 8.81 20.32 15.50
C VAL A 487 9.75 19.50 16.40
N ASN A 488 9.40 18.25 16.68
CA ASN A 488 10.20 17.32 17.48
C ASN A 488 9.80 15.87 17.15
N ASN A 489 10.47 14.90 17.78
CA ASN A 489 10.26 13.46 17.59
C ASN A 489 8.96 12.89 18.22
N SER A 490 7.96 13.73 18.45
CA SER A 490 6.65 13.34 18.99
C SER A 490 5.50 14.13 18.39
N ASN A 491 5.72 15.37 17.96
CA ASN A 491 4.66 16.27 17.50
C ASN A 491 4.04 15.85 16.16
N PHE A 492 4.83 15.29 15.24
CA PHE A 492 4.36 15.02 13.88
C PHE A 492 4.83 13.66 13.38
N PRO A 493 4.33 12.55 13.96
CA PRO A 493 4.65 11.20 13.49
C PRO A 493 4.19 11.01 12.04
N PHE A 494 5.02 10.33 11.27
CA PHE A 494 4.66 9.82 9.95
C PHE A 494 3.73 8.61 10.10
N THR A 495 2.64 8.61 9.35
CA THR A 495 1.52 7.67 9.53
C THR A 495 1.09 6.94 8.25
N GLY A 496 1.57 7.37 7.09
CA GLY A 496 1.42 6.63 5.84
C GLY A 496 1.92 7.37 4.61
N ILE A 497 2.04 6.66 3.49
CA ILE A 497 2.34 7.23 2.17
C ILE A 497 1.25 6.84 1.18
N ILE A 498 0.87 7.78 0.32
CA ILE A 498 -0.07 7.60 -0.78
C ILE A 498 0.71 7.84 -2.07
N ILE A 499 0.61 6.92 -3.02
CA ILE A 499 1.34 6.96 -4.29
C ILE A 499 0.32 6.85 -5.41
N GLY A 500 0.25 7.87 -6.26
CA GLY A 500 -0.63 7.92 -7.43
C GLY A 500 -0.10 7.14 -8.63
N GLU A 501 -0.83 7.23 -9.74
CA GLU A 501 -0.47 6.66 -11.04
C GLU A 501 -0.20 5.14 -10.98
N GLN A 502 -0.87 4.45 -10.05
CA GLN A 502 -0.75 3.00 -9.91
C GLN A 502 -1.79 2.33 -10.80
N ARG A 503 -1.35 1.49 -11.73
CA ARG A 503 -2.20 0.88 -12.77
C ARG A 503 -2.36 -0.61 -12.55
N ASP A 504 -3.41 -1.17 -13.15
CA ASP A 504 -3.45 -2.60 -13.36
C ASP A 504 -2.34 -3.00 -14.34
N LEU A 505 -2.01 -4.28 -14.38
CA LEU A 505 -0.88 -4.81 -15.11
C LEU A 505 -1.29 -5.89 -16.12
N ASN A 506 -0.57 -5.91 -17.23
CA ASN A 506 -0.65 -6.99 -18.21
C ASN A 506 0.11 -8.24 -17.72
N PHE A 507 0.05 -9.32 -18.51
CA PHE A 507 0.74 -10.59 -18.22
C PHE A 507 2.25 -10.47 -17.95
N ASN A 508 2.90 -9.44 -18.47
CA ASN A 508 4.33 -9.16 -18.33
C ASN A 508 4.62 -8.08 -17.26
N PHE A 509 3.64 -7.82 -16.38
CA PHE A 509 3.70 -6.81 -15.33
C PHE A 509 3.93 -5.36 -15.83
N THR A 510 3.72 -5.08 -17.11
CA THR A 510 3.76 -3.69 -17.62
C THR A 510 2.42 -3.02 -17.40
N PRO A 511 2.39 -1.68 -17.22
CA PRO A 511 1.15 -0.96 -16.98
C PRO A 511 0.09 -1.23 -18.06
N ALA A 512 -1.16 -1.35 -17.61
CA ALA A 512 -2.34 -1.51 -18.44
C ALA A 512 -3.25 -0.29 -18.25
N SER A 513 -4.52 -0.52 -17.93
CA SER A 513 -5.50 0.52 -17.60
C SER A 513 -5.57 0.78 -16.09
N GLY A 514 -6.42 1.74 -15.70
CA GLY A 514 -6.63 2.11 -14.31
C GLY A 514 -5.76 3.29 -13.90
N ASN A 515 -6.13 3.90 -12.79
CA ASN A 515 -5.36 4.97 -12.17
C ASN A 515 -5.76 5.06 -10.69
N ASN A 516 -5.10 4.20 -9.91
CA ASN A 516 -5.36 3.95 -8.51
C ASN A 516 -4.28 4.64 -7.65
N TYR A 517 -4.54 4.68 -6.35
CA TYR A 517 -3.56 5.09 -5.35
C TYR A 517 -3.14 3.89 -4.51
N VAL A 518 -1.85 3.64 -4.38
CA VAL A 518 -1.36 2.73 -3.34
C VAL A 518 -1.23 3.51 -2.04
N TYR A 519 -1.95 3.09 -1.00
CA TYR A 519 -1.82 3.64 0.35
C TYR A 519 -1.16 2.63 1.29
N ASP A 520 0.02 2.97 1.76
CA ASP A 520 0.78 2.18 2.72
C ASP A 520 0.78 2.86 4.09
N SER A 521 -0.02 2.30 5.00
CA SER A 521 -0.11 2.73 6.40
C SER A 521 0.76 1.88 7.34
N ASP A 522 1.47 0.85 6.85
CA ASP A 522 2.31 -0.03 7.67
C ASP A 522 3.70 0.59 7.91
N VAL A 523 3.67 1.79 8.47
CA VAL A 523 4.84 2.67 8.65
C VAL A 523 5.29 2.75 10.11
N TYR A 524 4.92 1.74 10.90
CA TYR A 524 5.28 1.60 12.30
C TYR A 524 6.19 0.37 12.50
N ASP A 525 7.03 0.42 13.53
CA ASP A 525 7.85 -0.69 14.00
C ASP A 525 7.49 -0.91 15.48
N ASN A 526 6.83 -2.04 15.79
CA ASN A 526 6.33 -2.37 17.12
C ASN A 526 5.55 -1.22 17.80
N GLY A 527 4.64 -0.58 17.04
CA GLY A 527 3.82 0.54 17.52
C GLY A 527 4.54 1.89 17.59
N THR A 528 5.81 1.98 17.19
CA THR A 528 6.58 3.22 17.09
C THR A 528 6.62 3.70 15.63
N PRO A 529 6.27 4.96 15.31
CA PRO A 529 6.43 5.50 13.96
C PRO A 529 7.85 5.33 13.41
N LYS A 530 7.99 5.03 12.11
CA LYS A 530 9.31 4.93 11.47
C LYS A 530 9.99 6.30 11.26
N ALA A 531 9.22 7.40 11.26
CA ALA A 531 9.71 8.76 11.08
C ALA A 531 8.81 9.82 11.74
N TRP A 532 9.35 11.02 11.95
CA TRP A 532 8.65 12.22 12.45
C TRP A 532 9.22 13.47 11.80
N ILE A 533 8.41 14.51 11.63
CA ILE A 533 8.94 15.85 11.33
C ILE A 533 9.66 16.38 12.59
N ALA A 534 11.00 16.31 12.59
CA ALA A 534 11.85 16.64 13.74
C ALA A 534 13.22 17.15 13.25
N SER A 535 14.04 17.81 14.06
CA SER A 535 15.38 18.20 13.60
C SER A 535 16.39 17.04 13.58
N SER A 536 17.45 17.23 12.80
CA SER A 536 18.56 16.28 12.66
C SER A 536 19.41 16.06 13.94
N ASP A 537 19.21 16.85 15.00
CA ASP A 537 20.15 16.93 16.14
C ASP A 537 20.00 15.81 17.18
N ALA A 538 19.10 14.84 16.96
CA ALA A 538 18.69 13.90 18.00
C ALA A 538 19.16 12.44 17.80
N GLY A 539 20.26 12.18 17.09
CA GLY A 539 20.78 10.79 16.96
C GLY A 539 19.74 9.78 16.43
N LEU A 540 18.71 10.29 15.73
CA LEU A 540 17.60 9.49 15.22
C LEU A 540 18.09 8.77 13.97
N SER A 541 18.15 7.44 14.05
CA SER A 541 18.29 6.61 12.85
C SER A 541 16.91 6.48 12.22
N PHE A 542 16.56 7.39 11.30
CA PHE A 542 15.35 7.26 10.52
C PHE A 542 15.43 5.97 9.71
N LYS A 543 14.52 5.04 9.99
CA LYS A 543 14.43 3.80 9.22
C LYS A 543 13.78 4.11 7.88
N PRO A 544 14.35 3.64 6.75
CA PRO A 544 13.69 3.77 5.47
C PRO A 544 12.30 3.13 5.53
N VAL A 545 11.33 3.79 4.89
CA VAL A 545 9.99 3.21 4.68
C VAL A 545 9.99 2.53 3.32
N HIS A 546 9.47 1.31 3.28
CA HIS A 546 9.54 0.43 2.13
C HIS A 546 8.13 0.09 1.67
N THR A 547 7.77 0.53 0.47
CA THR A 547 6.45 0.31 -0.12
C THR A 547 6.63 -0.38 -1.47
N LEU A 548 5.95 -1.51 -1.67
CA LEU A 548 5.87 -2.13 -2.99
C LEU A 548 4.95 -1.30 -3.88
N VAL A 549 5.31 -1.17 -5.14
CA VAL A 549 4.58 -0.38 -6.14
C VAL A 549 4.66 -1.07 -7.49
N VAL A 550 3.77 -0.70 -8.40
CA VAL A 550 3.81 -1.24 -9.76
C VAL A 550 4.74 -0.40 -10.64
N GLN A 551 5.19 -0.98 -11.77
CA GLN A 551 5.94 -0.22 -12.77
C GLN A 551 5.10 0.94 -13.29
N THR A 552 5.74 2.06 -13.65
CA THR A 552 5.08 3.21 -14.25
C THR A 552 5.38 3.32 -15.75
N ASP A 553 4.54 4.05 -16.48
CA ASP A 553 4.80 4.32 -17.88
C ASP A 553 6.07 5.18 -18.06
N ALA A 554 6.66 5.11 -19.25
CA ALA A 554 7.82 5.93 -19.57
C ALA A 554 7.43 7.41 -19.62
N HIS A 555 8.24 8.25 -18.98
CA HIS A 555 8.11 9.70 -18.88
C HIS A 555 6.86 10.19 -18.14
N GLU A 556 6.22 9.31 -17.37
CA GLU A 556 5.12 9.66 -16.48
C GLU A 556 5.66 10.20 -15.15
N ASN A 557 5.13 11.34 -14.72
CA ASN A 557 5.34 11.84 -13.35
C ASN A 557 4.46 11.04 -12.39
N VAL A 558 5.00 10.71 -11.22
CA VAL A 558 4.22 10.09 -10.14
C VAL A 558 4.01 11.10 -9.04
N HIS A 559 2.76 11.33 -8.67
CA HIS A 559 2.40 12.19 -7.56
C HIS A 559 2.22 11.36 -6.30
N TYR A 560 2.62 11.92 -5.16
CA TYR A 560 2.51 11.22 -3.89
C TYR A 560 2.15 12.20 -2.77
N ALA A 561 1.58 11.66 -1.70
CA ALA A 561 1.31 12.40 -0.47
C ALA A 561 1.87 11.66 0.74
N LEU A 562 2.46 12.42 1.65
CA LEU A 562 2.98 11.96 2.92
C LEU A 562 1.98 12.32 4.01
N GLU A 563 1.51 11.32 4.75
CA GLU A 563 0.52 11.50 5.79
C GLU A 563 1.19 11.56 7.17
N PHE A 564 0.90 12.62 7.90
CA PHE A 564 1.37 12.84 9.28
C PHE A 564 0.17 13.10 10.20
N ARG A 565 0.35 12.93 11.51
CA ARG A 565 -0.63 13.32 12.53
C ARG A 565 -0.14 14.52 13.33
N ASN A 566 -1.01 15.47 13.66
CA ASN A 566 -0.66 16.60 14.52
C ASN A 566 -0.80 16.25 16.00
N ASP A 567 0.26 15.79 16.65
CA ASP A 567 0.30 15.49 18.09
C ASP A 567 0.90 16.65 18.93
N SER A 568 1.11 17.82 18.34
CA SER A 568 1.75 18.96 19.01
C SER A 568 0.92 19.60 20.14
N GLY A 569 -0.35 19.22 20.26
CA GLY A 569 -1.30 19.82 21.20
C GLY A 569 -1.77 21.23 20.81
N SER A 570 -1.36 21.76 19.66
CA SER A 570 -1.83 23.04 19.12
C SER A 570 -2.20 22.92 17.63
N PRO A 571 -3.22 23.66 17.15
CA PRO A 571 -3.53 23.70 15.72
C PRO A 571 -2.46 24.50 14.95
N PHE A 572 -2.34 24.23 13.66
CA PHE A 572 -1.61 25.08 12.71
C PHE A 572 -2.42 25.25 11.42
N TYR A 573 -2.01 26.18 10.56
CA TYR A 573 -2.73 26.51 9.33
C TYR A 573 -1.98 26.07 8.06
N GLY A 574 -2.66 25.26 7.25
CA GLY A 574 -2.16 24.71 6.00
C GLY A 574 -2.59 25.51 4.78
N VAL A 575 -2.68 24.84 3.63
CA VAL A 575 -3.05 25.44 2.35
C VAL A 575 -4.37 26.22 2.46
N ASN A 576 -4.42 27.41 1.86
CA ASN A 576 -5.59 28.30 1.90
C ASN A 576 -6.08 28.66 3.32
N GLY A 577 -5.24 28.49 4.35
CA GLY A 577 -5.63 28.73 5.75
C GLY A 577 -6.47 27.61 6.36
N CYS A 578 -6.48 26.41 5.78
CA CYS A 578 -7.19 25.26 6.36
C CYS A 578 -6.58 24.90 7.73
N VAL A 579 -7.42 24.63 8.72
CA VAL A 579 -6.95 24.28 10.07
C VAL A 579 -6.58 22.80 10.13
N VAL A 580 -5.40 22.50 10.68
CA VAL A 580 -4.98 21.16 11.09
C VAL A 580 -5.01 21.08 12.62
N ALA A 581 -6.12 20.58 13.17
CA ALA A 581 -6.31 20.48 14.61
C ALA A 581 -5.40 19.39 15.24
N PRO A 582 -5.10 19.48 16.55
CA PRO A 582 -4.45 18.39 17.28
C PRO A 582 -5.19 17.06 17.08
N GLY A 583 -4.48 15.95 17.00
CA GLY A 583 -5.01 14.61 16.71
C GLY A 583 -5.41 14.36 15.25
N SER A 584 -5.52 15.38 14.40
CA SER A 584 -5.91 15.23 12.99
C SER A 584 -4.74 14.83 12.11
N ARG A 585 -5.03 14.12 11.02
CA ARG A 585 -4.04 13.85 9.97
C ARG A 585 -3.93 15.03 8.99
N PHE A 586 -2.76 15.17 8.39
CA PHE A 586 -2.49 16.13 7.31
C PHE A 586 -1.52 15.55 6.29
N TYR A 587 -1.50 16.17 5.12
CA TYR A 587 -0.82 15.65 3.93
C TYR A 587 0.15 16.69 3.36
N LEU A 588 1.36 16.25 3.03
CA LEU A 588 2.33 17.01 2.23
C LEU A 588 2.53 16.31 0.88
N THR A 589 2.35 17.03 -0.22
CA THR A 589 2.35 16.46 -1.57
C THR A 589 3.67 16.70 -2.29
N GLY A 590 4.10 15.75 -3.12
CA GLY A 590 5.29 15.87 -3.95
C GLY A 590 5.13 15.18 -5.30
N ILE A 591 6.10 15.43 -6.17
CA ILE A 591 6.15 14.87 -7.53
C ILE A 591 7.47 14.12 -7.70
N LEU A 592 7.40 12.89 -8.16
CA LEU A 592 8.55 12.15 -8.68
C LEU A 592 8.57 12.34 -10.18
N SER A 593 9.53 13.12 -10.66
CA SER A 593 9.76 13.38 -12.07
C SER A 593 11.01 12.67 -12.53
N VAL A 594 10.97 12.10 -13.74
CA VAL A 594 12.15 11.58 -14.42
C VAL A 594 12.87 12.66 -15.24
N THR A 595 12.37 13.90 -15.24
CA THR A 595 13.05 15.03 -15.88
C THR A 595 14.39 15.23 -15.18
N ASP A 596 15.49 15.11 -15.94
CA ASP A 596 16.87 15.18 -15.45
C ASP A 596 17.30 14.05 -14.48
N ALA A 597 16.47 13.03 -14.27
CA ALA A 597 16.82 11.89 -13.43
C ALA A 597 17.82 10.96 -14.15
N VAL A 598 18.97 10.70 -13.52
CA VAL A 598 19.97 9.74 -14.00
C VAL A 598 20.21 8.62 -13.00
N ASN A 599 20.55 7.44 -13.48
CA ASN A 599 20.96 6.33 -12.63
C ASN A 599 22.38 6.56 -12.05
N ASN A 600 22.87 5.67 -11.19
CA ASN A 600 24.23 5.77 -10.62
C ASN A 600 25.37 5.74 -11.65
N SER A 601 25.07 5.39 -12.91
CA SER A 601 26.01 5.41 -14.03
C SER A 601 25.87 6.66 -14.92
N GLY A 602 24.97 7.59 -14.57
CA GLY A 602 24.74 8.83 -15.32
C GLY A 602 23.80 8.67 -16.52
N GLU A 603 23.14 7.53 -16.69
CA GLU A 603 22.22 7.32 -17.80
C GLU A 603 20.82 7.84 -17.47
N PRO A 604 20.11 8.50 -18.41
CA PRO A 604 18.74 8.95 -18.21
C PRO A 604 17.80 7.82 -17.81
N ILE A 605 16.93 8.10 -16.85
CA ILE A 605 15.88 7.17 -16.40
C ILE A 605 14.60 7.48 -17.17
N ALA A 606 13.98 6.44 -17.73
CA ALA A 606 12.73 6.59 -18.49
C ALA A 606 11.47 6.50 -17.61
N SER A 607 11.50 5.80 -16.47
CA SER A 607 10.32 5.59 -15.61
C SER A 607 10.68 5.75 -14.13
N VAL A 608 9.76 6.30 -13.33
CA VAL A 608 9.93 6.46 -11.88
C VAL A 608 10.08 5.11 -11.20
N PHE A 609 9.19 4.16 -11.51
CA PHE A 609 9.22 2.80 -10.98
C PHE A 609 9.41 1.79 -12.11
N VAL A 610 10.28 0.81 -11.89
CA VAL A 610 10.59 -0.26 -12.84
C VAL A 610 10.62 -1.57 -12.07
N GLN A 611 10.11 -2.65 -12.66
CA GLN A 611 10.13 -3.99 -12.06
C GLN A 611 11.53 -4.42 -11.61
N ASP A 612 11.61 -5.21 -10.53
CA ASP A 612 12.86 -5.79 -10.01
C ASP A 612 13.85 -4.74 -9.54
N ARG A 613 13.36 -3.59 -9.06
CA ARG A 613 14.17 -2.38 -8.99
C ARG A 613 13.69 -1.42 -7.88
N VAL A 614 14.66 -0.75 -7.24
CA VAL A 614 14.44 0.14 -6.09
C VAL A 614 14.61 1.60 -6.49
N THR A 615 13.56 2.39 -6.25
CA THR A 615 13.58 3.86 -6.36
C THR A 615 13.71 4.44 -4.96
N GLU A 616 14.82 5.11 -4.67
CA GLU A 616 15.00 5.83 -3.41
C GLU A 616 14.58 7.28 -3.56
N VAL A 617 13.77 7.74 -2.61
CA VAL A 617 13.29 9.11 -2.54
C VAL A 617 13.72 9.68 -1.19
N ILE A 618 14.45 10.79 -1.25
CA ILE A 618 14.83 11.57 -0.09
C ILE A 618 13.95 12.82 -0.06
N VAL A 619 13.20 12.98 1.02
CA VAL A 619 12.27 14.10 1.20
C VAL A 619 12.81 15.06 2.24
N THR A 620 12.82 16.36 1.91
CA THR A 620 13.06 17.44 2.87
C THR A 620 11.78 18.21 3.13
N VAL A 621 11.32 18.27 4.39
CA VAL A 621 10.17 19.11 4.78
C VAL A 621 10.64 20.53 5.12
N ASN A 622 10.12 21.52 4.40
CA ASN A 622 10.57 22.92 4.50
C ASN A 622 9.54 23.87 5.14
N GLY A 623 8.30 23.42 5.32
CA GLY A 623 7.25 24.25 5.91
C GLY A 623 5.90 23.52 5.99
N LEU A 624 4.99 24.04 6.82
CA LEU A 624 3.64 23.50 7.02
C LEU A 624 2.55 24.36 6.37
N ALA A 625 2.89 25.53 5.85
CA ALA A 625 2.00 26.46 5.12
C ALA A 625 1.21 25.85 3.95
N LYS A 626 1.63 24.65 3.56
CA LYS A 626 1.29 23.95 2.35
C LYS A 626 0.72 22.55 2.65
N ALA A 627 0.46 22.26 3.92
CA ALA A 627 -0.19 21.03 4.34
C ALA A 627 -1.68 21.05 3.98
N TYR A 628 -2.21 19.91 3.55
CA TYR A 628 -3.64 19.71 3.34
C TYR A 628 -4.23 18.94 4.52
N ASN A 629 -5.46 19.25 4.90
CA ASN A 629 -6.24 18.46 5.86
C ASN A 629 -7.11 17.39 5.16
N THR A 630 -7.25 17.46 3.84
CA THR A 630 -7.89 16.46 2.97
C THR A 630 -6.89 16.00 1.91
N ILE A 631 -7.13 14.88 1.24
CA ILE A 631 -6.23 14.43 0.16
C ILE A 631 -6.65 15.08 -1.15
N PRO A 632 -5.85 16.01 -1.71
CA PRO A 632 -6.17 16.58 -3.01
C PRO A 632 -6.09 15.50 -4.10
N GLU A 633 -6.73 15.75 -5.23
CA GLU A 633 -6.46 15.00 -6.45
C GLU A 633 -4.98 15.22 -6.81
N LEU A 634 -4.16 14.19 -6.59
CA LEU A 634 -2.72 14.29 -6.73
C LEU A 634 -2.29 14.62 -8.17
N ARG A 635 -3.13 14.34 -9.17
CA ARG A 635 -2.86 14.55 -10.61
C ARG A 635 -3.20 15.95 -11.11
N ASP A 636 -4.01 16.71 -10.38
CA ASP A 636 -4.22 18.12 -10.72
C ASP A 636 -2.89 18.85 -10.46
N PRO A 637 -2.40 19.79 -11.31
CA PRO A 637 -1.09 20.40 -11.14
C PRO A 637 -1.03 21.22 -9.86
N GLN A 638 -0.72 20.55 -8.76
CA GLN A 638 -0.45 21.16 -7.48
C GLN A 638 1.08 21.29 -7.47
N LEU A 639 1.57 22.53 -7.47
CA LEU A 639 3.00 22.84 -7.46
C LEU A 639 3.72 21.97 -6.40
N GLU A 640 5.03 21.74 -6.51
CA GLU A 640 5.78 21.14 -5.40
C GLU A 640 5.55 21.98 -4.12
N ILE A 641 4.88 21.37 -3.13
CA ILE A 641 4.21 22.13 -2.10
C ILE A 641 4.56 21.55 -0.72
N GLY A 642 5.55 22.18 -0.07
CA GLY A 642 5.94 21.94 1.33
C GLY A 642 7.10 20.98 1.52
N VAL A 643 7.43 20.19 0.49
CA VAL A 643 8.57 19.27 0.47
C VAL A 643 9.47 19.51 -0.74
N GLN A 644 10.77 19.27 -0.58
CA GLN A 644 11.72 19.14 -1.67
C GLN A 644 12.11 17.68 -1.81
N THR A 645 12.13 17.17 -3.04
CA THR A 645 12.37 15.76 -3.34
C THR A 645 13.64 15.56 -4.13
N GLU A 646 14.47 14.63 -3.67
CA GLU A 646 15.56 14.10 -4.46
C GLU A 646 15.28 12.62 -4.76
N MET A 647 15.18 12.26 -6.04
CA MET A 647 15.00 10.89 -6.48
C MET A 647 16.34 10.32 -6.94
N LYS A 648 16.70 9.15 -6.43
CA LYS A 648 17.89 8.39 -6.82
C LYS A 648 17.57 6.94 -7.06
N TRP A 649 18.09 6.40 -8.14
CA TRP A 649 18.14 4.97 -8.36
C TRP A 649 19.35 4.39 -7.66
N VAL A 650 19.17 3.87 -6.45
CA VAL A 650 20.27 3.35 -5.64
C VAL A 650 20.46 1.86 -5.81
N GLY A 651 21.72 1.45 -5.89
CA GLY A 651 22.05 0.03 -5.86
C GLY A 651 21.81 -0.56 -4.47
N SER A 652 21.34 -1.80 -4.41
CA SER A 652 21.37 -2.58 -3.18
C SER A 652 22.77 -3.21 -3.00
N THR A 653 23.26 -3.29 -1.76
CA THR A 653 24.50 -4.00 -1.41
C THR A 653 24.33 -5.50 -1.66
N PRO A 654 25.24 -6.21 -2.34
CA PRO A 654 25.03 -7.61 -2.70
C PRO A 654 24.92 -8.52 -1.46
N ALA A 655 23.76 -9.13 -1.25
CA ALA A 655 23.59 -10.35 -0.47
C ALA A 655 23.33 -11.52 -1.44
N ASN A 656 23.87 -12.70 -1.12
CA ASN A 656 23.48 -13.95 -1.79
C ASN A 656 22.06 -14.30 -1.34
N LEU A 657 21.15 -14.65 -2.26
CA LEU A 657 19.74 -14.92 -1.97
C LEU A 657 19.49 -16.42 -1.84
N PRO A 658 19.60 -17.02 -0.64
CA PRO A 658 19.17 -18.40 -0.47
C PRO A 658 17.66 -18.49 -0.70
N MET A 659 17.27 -19.30 -1.68
CA MET A 659 15.89 -19.72 -1.85
C MET A 659 15.64 -20.84 -0.82
N TYR A 660 14.92 -20.53 0.26
CA TYR A 660 14.44 -21.54 1.21
C TYR A 660 13.08 -22.09 0.77
#